data_AF-A0A7K0A5X8-F1
#
_entry.id   AF-A0A7K0A5X8-F1
#
_cell.length_a   1.000
_cell.length_b   1.000
_cell.length_c   1.000
_cell.angle_alpha   90.00
_cell.angle_beta   90.00
_cell.angle_gamma   90.00
#
_symmetry.space_group_name_H-M   'P 1'
#
loop_
_entity.id
_entity.type
_entity.pdbx_description
1 polymer ?
#
loop_
_entity_poly.entity_id
_entity_poly.type
_entity_poly.pdbx_seq_one_letter_code
_entity_poly.pdbx_strand_id
1 'polypeptide(L)'
;MDGASDAERPATRTVLREELDYFLQVLGVSAFAIAQPVLDVIGKSPETFVFREAGTVDIYLFALVVALLPALALWLPAAGTRLFGRPIRRGVHLAMLGAMTSVITMQVGKMTTSLRDGALLAVALIAGAVMVWLITRVRALVIWLRWTAVSPVAFLLIFLMLSPVSKLLQSGEAGATAREANSVPVVMLVFDELPLASLIDPTGRINSEMFPNFEDLASGSTWYRNYTVAESFTTFSIPTILTGKSITDRSKSPLANDHPDNLFSLLSDTHRLEVFETSTALCPSEACSGSAAQGAEGGPDGGGLSGLLSDALLLWGDLSLPGESTRDTTVQFAEPTEEKPSGGHDYSPGELPLIAFLETLSPAGRPGLHYFHVMLPHVPWRTFPSGRIYQVLNWRNELPVVTDELTRPWIEEMWPVQLARQRHLLQLQYTDSLLGRVIDRLRELEMFDDALLIVTSDHGLGLHPGRERKVPTLENMHEIYWVPLFIKAPHQSRAKVDDRNLMAMDLLPTIAAMLDAEVPWRTDGRSALDPDVDRGPVKRIVRRSDNSFSLPEETLTIAQQTAQQRMRREAFVPGRDCRRARCAYLVGPGASLVGAPLSDFTIGPASALTATLTLPHTLAGDEEGPLPALVLGHLTDLGERYDGRIAVAVDGSLAGISDIWTQDGIPGWFGVLIPEFLMRQERNDPRLFEMEGSNLRPITLR
;
A
#
# COMPACT_ATOMS: atom_id res chain seq x y z
N MET A 1 -68.20 -37.10 -16.74
CA MET A 1 -67.08 -37.14 -15.79
C MET A 1 -65.85 -37.56 -16.57
N ASP A 2 -64.80 -36.78 -16.34
CA ASP A 2 -63.37 -36.96 -16.65
C ASP A 2 -62.91 -36.94 -18.11
N GLY A 3 -62.07 -35.94 -18.39
CA GLY A 3 -61.13 -35.98 -19.52
C GLY A 3 -60.75 -34.63 -20.10
N ALA A 4 -59.95 -33.82 -19.39
CA ALA A 4 -58.99 -32.90 -20.01
C ALA A 4 -58.15 -32.14 -18.96
N SER A 5 -56.94 -32.62 -18.64
CA SER A 5 -55.77 -31.77 -18.33
C SER A 5 -54.49 -32.60 -18.16
N ASP A 6 -53.82 -33.00 -19.24
CA ASP A 6 -52.44 -33.55 -19.11
C ASP A 6 -51.51 -33.35 -20.33
N ALA A 7 -51.88 -32.54 -21.34
CA ALA A 7 -51.08 -32.40 -22.57
C ALA A 7 -50.04 -31.27 -22.58
N GLU A 8 -50.07 -30.29 -21.67
CA GLU A 8 -49.11 -29.15 -21.66
C GLU A 8 -47.85 -29.37 -20.80
N ARG A 9 -47.81 -30.41 -19.97
CA ARG A 9 -46.69 -30.68 -19.04
C ARG A 9 -45.38 -31.26 -19.64
N PRO A 10 -45.32 -31.92 -20.82
CA PRO A 10 -44.08 -32.53 -21.31
C PRO A 10 -43.13 -31.55 -22.03
N ALA A 11 -43.65 -30.54 -22.76
CA ALA A 11 -42.82 -29.62 -23.54
C ALA A 11 -41.99 -28.68 -22.64
N THR A 12 -42.61 -28.08 -21.62
CA THR A 12 -41.97 -27.23 -20.60
C THR A 12 -40.88 -27.97 -19.81
N ARG A 13 -41.10 -29.25 -19.48
CA ARG A 13 -40.09 -30.09 -18.81
C ARG A 13 -38.84 -30.33 -19.65
N THR A 14 -38.97 -30.44 -20.98
CA THR A 14 -37.80 -30.58 -21.87
C THR A 14 -37.00 -29.29 -22.01
N VAL A 15 -37.69 -28.14 -22.01
CA VAL A 15 -37.07 -26.80 -22.04
C VAL A 15 -36.24 -26.54 -20.79
N LEU A 16 -36.83 -26.80 -19.61
CA LEU A 16 -36.16 -26.58 -18.33
C LEU A 16 -34.91 -27.47 -18.17
N ARG A 17 -34.97 -28.73 -18.63
CA ARG A 17 -33.80 -29.62 -18.62
C ARG A 17 -32.68 -29.14 -19.53
N GLU A 18 -33.02 -28.66 -20.72
CA GLU A 18 -32.03 -28.12 -21.67
C GLU A 18 -31.35 -26.86 -21.12
N GLU A 19 -32.11 -25.94 -20.53
CA GLU A 19 -31.53 -24.73 -19.93
C GLU A 19 -30.72 -25.02 -18.67
N LEU A 20 -31.14 -26.00 -17.86
CA LEU A 20 -30.35 -26.49 -16.73
C LEU A 20 -29.02 -27.10 -17.20
N ASP A 21 -29.05 -27.89 -18.27
CA ASP A 21 -27.83 -28.46 -18.87
C ASP A 21 -26.86 -27.39 -19.38
N TYR A 22 -27.38 -26.29 -19.97
CA TYR A 22 -26.56 -25.15 -20.36
C TYR A 22 -26.02 -24.39 -19.16
N PHE A 23 -26.85 -24.14 -18.14
CA PHE A 23 -26.44 -23.48 -16.91
C PHE A 23 -25.31 -24.23 -16.21
N LEU A 24 -25.43 -25.56 -16.04
CA LEU A 24 -24.40 -26.38 -15.39
C LEU A 24 -23.04 -26.30 -16.10
N GLN A 25 -23.05 -26.30 -17.44
CA GLN A 25 -21.81 -26.16 -18.22
C GLN A 25 -21.19 -24.76 -18.06
N VAL A 26 -21.99 -23.70 -18.13
CA VAL A 26 -21.51 -22.32 -17.92
C VAL A 26 -21.00 -22.16 -16.49
N LEU A 27 -21.71 -22.67 -15.50
CA LEU A 27 -21.32 -22.65 -14.09
C LEU A 27 -19.95 -23.30 -13.90
N GLY A 28 -19.76 -24.52 -14.40
CA GLY A 28 -18.48 -25.22 -14.29
C GLY A 28 -17.34 -24.48 -14.98
N VAL A 29 -17.50 -24.05 -16.23
CA VAL A 29 -16.42 -23.35 -16.96
C VAL A 29 -16.14 -21.97 -16.36
N SER A 30 -17.16 -21.25 -15.89
CA SER A 30 -16.98 -19.98 -15.17
C SER A 30 -16.24 -20.12 -13.86
N ALA A 31 -16.42 -21.24 -13.16
CA ALA A 31 -15.68 -21.51 -11.94
C ALA A 31 -14.18 -21.61 -12.21
N PHE A 32 -13.76 -22.26 -13.30
CA PHE A 32 -12.33 -22.32 -13.67
C PHE A 32 -11.79 -21.02 -14.25
N ALA A 33 -12.60 -20.28 -15.03
CA ALA A 33 -12.16 -19.05 -15.69
C ALA A 33 -12.13 -17.83 -14.76
N ILE A 34 -12.91 -17.85 -13.67
CA ILE A 34 -13.14 -16.69 -12.79
C ILE A 34 -12.95 -17.08 -11.33
N ALA A 35 -13.80 -17.98 -10.81
CA ALA A 35 -13.85 -18.21 -9.36
C ALA A 35 -12.56 -18.79 -8.79
N GLN A 36 -11.99 -19.81 -9.43
CA GLN A 36 -10.77 -20.47 -8.98
C GLN A 36 -9.57 -19.51 -8.95
N PRO A 37 -9.19 -18.81 -10.03
CA PRO A 37 -8.03 -17.93 -10.01
C PRO A 37 -8.20 -16.76 -9.02
N VAL A 38 -9.40 -16.16 -8.95
CA VAL A 38 -9.67 -15.04 -8.04
C VAL A 38 -9.64 -15.49 -6.58
N LEU A 39 -10.39 -16.55 -6.23
CA LEU A 39 -10.44 -17.05 -4.86
C LEU A 39 -9.11 -17.66 -4.42
N ASP A 40 -8.30 -18.22 -5.32
CA ASP A 40 -6.98 -18.76 -4.97
C ASP A 40 -5.99 -17.67 -4.58
N VAL A 41 -5.91 -16.56 -5.33
CA VAL A 41 -4.99 -15.45 -5.03
C VAL A 41 -5.46 -14.66 -3.81
N ILE A 42 -6.73 -14.27 -3.78
CA ILE A 42 -7.28 -13.49 -2.66
C ILE A 42 -7.37 -14.36 -1.39
N GLY A 43 -7.65 -15.67 -1.53
CA GLY A 43 -7.69 -16.60 -0.41
C GLY A 43 -6.35 -16.78 0.31
N LYS A 44 -5.23 -16.53 -0.38
CA LYS A 44 -3.89 -16.54 0.19
C LYS A 44 -3.53 -15.26 0.96
N SER A 45 -4.37 -14.24 0.89
CA SER A 45 -4.04 -12.87 1.31
C SER A 45 -5.10 -12.28 2.26
N PRO A 46 -5.23 -12.81 3.50
CA PRO A 46 -6.24 -12.37 4.47
C PRO A 46 -6.14 -10.89 4.84
N GLU A 47 -4.95 -10.30 4.79
CA GLU A 47 -4.67 -8.88 4.98
C GLU A 47 -5.51 -7.98 4.06
N THR A 48 -5.90 -8.45 2.87
CA THR A 48 -6.78 -7.71 1.96
C THR A 48 -8.18 -7.53 2.55
N PHE A 49 -8.70 -8.53 3.24
CA PHE A 49 -9.99 -8.45 3.93
C PHE A 49 -9.92 -7.55 5.15
N VAL A 50 -8.81 -7.61 5.89
CA VAL A 50 -8.56 -6.72 7.03
C VAL A 50 -8.47 -5.26 6.56
N PHE A 51 -7.70 -4.99 5.50
CA PHE A 51 -7.54 -3.66 4.93
C PHE A 51 -8.87 -3.08 4.40
N ARG A 52 -9.73 -3.93 3.80
CA ARG A 52 -11.06 -3.52 3.35
C ARG A 52 -12.12 -3.52 4.46
N GLU A 53 -11.72 -3.75 5.72
CA GLU A 53 -12.62 -3.85 6.88
C GLU A 53 -13.76 -4.86 6.68
N ALA A 54 -13.50 -5.94 5.95
CA ALA A 54 -14.50 -6.92 5.57
C ALA A 54 -14.80 -7.87 6.73
N GLY A 55 -16.04 -7.84 7.21
CA GLY A 55 -16.50 -8.74 8.25
C GLY A 55 -16.73 -10.17 7.75
N THR A 56 -17.03 -11.08 8.67
CA THR A 56 -17.36 -12.48 8.36
C THR A 56 -18.46 -12.62 7.30
N VAL A 57 -19.49 -11.77 7.36
CA VAL A 57 -20.59 -11.76 6.38
C VAL A 57 -20.10 -11.35 5.00
N ASP A 58 -19.23 -10.34 4.91
CA ASP A 58 -18.65 -9.89 3.64
C ASP A 58 -17.81 -10.97 2.99
N ILE A 59 -17.00 -11.72 3.77
CA ILE A 59 -16.20 -12.84 3.27
C ILE A 59 -17.09 -13.92 2.62
N TYR A 60 -18.18 -14.31 3.30
CA TYR A 60 -19.11 -15.30 2.75
C TYR A 60 -19.83 -14.78 1.50
N LEU A 61 -20.31 -13.54 1.52
CA LEU A 61 -20.98 -12.94 0.37
C LEU A 61 -20.02 -12.79 -0.81
N PHE A 62 -18.79 -12.34 -0.58
CA PHE A 62 -17.74 -12.23 -1.57
C PHE A 62 -17.49 -13.56 -2.27
N ALA A 63 -17.26 -14.62 -1.48
CA ALA A 63 -17.02 -15.96 -2.01
C ALA A 63 -18.20 -16.43 -2.87
N LEU A 64 -19.45 -16.27 -2.38
CA LEU A 64 -20.65 -16.66 -3.11
C LEU A 64 -20.85 -15.85 -4.41
N VAL A 65 -20.63 -14.54 -4.36
CA VAL A 65 -20.75 -13.65 -5.52
C VAL A 65 -19.74 -14.06 -6.57
N VAL A 66 -18.45 -14.19 -6.22
CA VAL A 66 -17.39 -14.59 -7.15
C VAL A 66 -17.64 -15.98 -7.74
N ALA A 67 -18.15 -16.92 -6.95
CA ALA A 67 -18.38 -18.29 -7.39
C ALA A 67 -19.63 -18.48 -8.28
N LEU A 68 -20.70 -17.70 -8.05
CA LEU A 68 -22.02 -17.96 -8.64
C LEU A 68 -22.52 -16.86 -9.59
N LEU A 69 -22.25 -15.59 -9.25
CA LEU A 69 -22.82 -14.45 -10.00
C LEU A 69 -22.33 -14.40 -11.45
N PRO A 70 -21.05 -14.65 -11.79
CA PRO A 70 -20.59 -14.63 -13.18
C PRO A 70 -21.33 -15.65 -14.06
N ALA A 71 -21.56 -16.87 -13.54
CA ALA A 71 -22.31 -17.89 -14.26
C ALA A 71 -23.74 -17.43 -14.56
N LEU A 72 -24.40 -16.83 -13.56
CA LEU A 72 -25.77 -16.35 -13.68
C LEU A 72 -25.85 -15.15 -14.65
N ALA A 73 -24.94 -14.19 -14.53
CA ALA A 73 -24.85 -13.01 -15.38
C ALA A 73 -24.59 -13.36 -16.86
N LEU A 74 -23.81 -14.42 -17.11
CA LEU A 74 -23.57 -14.96 -18.44
C LEU A 74 -24.77 -15.75 -18.97
N TRP A 75 -25.37 -16.60 -18.13
CA TRP A 75 -26.45 -17.49 -18.55
C TRP A 75 -27.79 -16.76 -18.78
N LEU A 76 -28.15 -15.78 -17.95
CA LEU A 76 -29.46 -15.11 -18.02
C LEU A 76 -29.73 -14.42 -19.38
N PRO A 77 -28.85 -13.53 -19.90
CA PRO A 77 -29.03 -12.94 -21.23
C PRO A 77 -28.98 -14.01 -22.32
N ALA A 78 -28.11 -15.00 -22.18
CA ALA A 78 -27.96 -16.08 -23.14
C ALA A 78 -29.22 -16.96 -23.22
N ALA A 79 -29.90 -17.22 -22.11
CA ALA A 79 -31.19 -17.90 -22.07
C ALA A 79 -32.28 -17.08 -22.78
N GLY A 80 -32.23 -15.75 -22.67
CA GLY A 80 -33.10 -14.84 -23.42
C GLY A 80 -32.99 -14.99 -24.95
N THR A 81 -31.82 -15.36 -25.47
CA THR A 81 -31.63 -15.57 -26.94
C THR A 81 -32.47 -16.72 -27.50
N ARG A 82 -33.03 -17.57 -26.64
CA ARG A 82 -34.01 -18.59 -26.99
C ARG A 82 -35.24 -18.02 -27.71
N LEU A 83 -35.60 -16.76 -27.45
CA LEU A 83 -36.69 -16.05 -28.14
C LEU A 83 -36.47 -15.97 -29.66
N PHE A 84 -35.22 -16.06 -30.12
CA PHE A 84 -34.85 -16.05 -31.53
C PHE A 84 -34.66 -17.46 -32.13
N GLY A 85 -34.88 -18.52 -31.34
CA GLY A 85 -34.87 -19.91 -31.79
C GLY A 85 -33.75 -20.77 -31.21
N ARG A 86 -33.97 -22.09 -31.23
CA ARG A 86 -33.02 -23.09 -30.69
C ARG A 86 -31.62 -23.04 -31.31
N PRO A 87 -31.45 -22.84 -32.64
CA PRO A 87 -30.11 -22.74 -33.24
C PRO A 87 -29.31 -21.55 -32.70
N ILE A 88 -29.96 -20.39 -32.51
CA ILE A 88 -29.30 -19.18 -31.98
C ILE A 88 -28.89 -19.40 -30.53
N ARG A 89 -29.78 -19.90 -29.68
CA ARG A 89 -29.46 -20.25 -28.27
C ARG A 89 -28.27 -21.20 -28.18
N ARG A 90 -28.25 -22.24 -29.00
CA ARG A 90 -27.15 -23.22 -29.05
C ARG A 90 -25.84 -22.58 -29.53
N GLY A 91 -25.90 -21.72 -30.56
CA GLY A 91 -24.75 -20.99 -31.06
C GLY A 91 -24.13 -20.07 -30.01
N VAL A 92 -24.97 -19.30 -29.31
CA VAL A 92 -24.55 -18.40 -28.21
C VAL A 92 -23.92 -19.22 -27.08
N HIS A 93 -24.53 -20.33 -26.67
CA HIS A 93 -23.96 -21.21 -25.63
C HIS A 93 -22.58 -21.75 -26.02
N LEU A 94 -22.43 -22.24 -27.26
CA LEU A 94 -21.14 -22.73 -27.75
C LEU A 94 -20.08 -21.61 -27.81
N ALA A 95 -20.46 -20.41 -28.29
CA ALA A 95 -19.58 -19.26 -28.33
C ALA A 95 -19.10 -18.86 -26.92
N MET A 96 -19.99 -18.87 -25.92
CA MET A 96 -19.62 -18.62 -24.52
C MET A 96 -18.62 -19.65 -23.99
N LEU A 97 -18.85 -20.95 -24.22
CA LEU A 97 -17.91 -21.98 -23.79
C LEU A 97 -16.54 -21.84 -24.47
N GLY A 98 -16.51 -21.50 -25.76
CA GLY A 98 -15.28 -21.21 -26.50
C GLY A 98 -14.52 -20.00 -25.95
N ALA A 99 -15.24 -18.89 -25.69
CA ALA A 99 -14.66 -17.68 -25.11
C ALA A 99 -14.05 -17.94 -23.72
N MET A 100 -14.78 -18.61 -22.83
CA MET A 100 -14.28 -18.92 -21.49
C MET A 100 -13.11 -19.91 -21.51
N THR A 101 -13.11 -20.86 -22.46
CA THR A 101 -11.94 -21.73 -22.67
C THR A 101 -10.72 -20.95 -23.15
N SER A 102 -10.93 -19.90 -23.96
CA SER A 102 -9.85 -19.01 -24.39
C SER A 102 -9.28 -18.25 -23.19
N VAL A 103 -10.13 -17.74 -22.29
CA VAL A 103 -9.70 -17.09 -21.04
C VAL A 103 -8.89 -18.04 -20.16
N ILE A 104 -9.37 -19.27 -19.93
CA ILE A 104 -8.61 -20.28 -19.16
C ILE A 104 -7.25 -20.57 -19.81
N THR A 105 -7.22 -20.69 -21.14
CA THR A 105 -5.98 -20.94 -21.88
C THR A 105 -5.01 -19.77 -21.77
N MET A 106 -5.51 -18.53 -21.77
CA MET A 106 -4.72 -17.32 -21.53
C MET A 106 -4.07 -17.37 -20.15
N GLN A 107 -4.86 -17.60 -19.10
CA GLN A 107 -4.38 -17.65 -17.72
C GLN A 107 -3.33 -18.75 -17.52
N VAL A 108 -3.63 -19.98 -17.97
CA VAL A 108 -2.69 -21.12 -17.85
C VAL A 108 -1.44 -20.90 -18.70
N GLY A 109 -1.58 -20.34 -19.90
CA GLY A 109 -0.46 -20.08 -20.80
C GLY A 109 0.51 -19.03 -20.25
N LYS A 110 0.01 -17.99 -19.55
CA LYS A 110 0.85 -17.02 -18.85
C LYS A 110 1.71 -17.69 -17.76
N MET A 111 1.12 -18.63 -17.01
CA MET A 111 1.78 -19.34 -15.90
C MET A 111 2.76 -20.43 -16.35
N THR A 112 2.52 -21.08 -17.49
CA THR A 112 3.24 -22.31 -17.88
C THR A 112 4.18 -22.14 -19.07
N THR A 113 4.06 -21.03 -19.80
CA THR A 113 4.82 -20.79 -21.03
C THR A 113 5.46 -19.41 -21.03
N SER A 114 6.46 -19.22 -21.89
CA SER A 114 7.05 -17.91 -22.19
C SER A 114 6.30 -17.13 -23.28
N LEU A 115 5.17 -17.65 -23.80
CA LEU A 115 4.38 -16.95 -24.80
C LEU A 115 3.68 -15.73 -24.17
N ARG A 116 3.70 -14.60 -24.87
CA ARG A 116 3.07 -13.33 -24.46
C ARG A 116 2.30 -12.70 -25.63
N ASP A 117 1.48 -11.69 -25.31
CA ASP A 117 0.79 -10.83 -26.26
C ASP A 117 -0.02 -11.56 -27.33
N GLY A 118 0.10 -11.13 -28.59
CA GLY A 118 -0.64 -11.67 -29.72
C GLY A 118 -0.42 -13.15 -29.98
N ALA A 119 0.76 -13.69 -29.64
CA ALA A 119 1.05 -15.11 -29.79
C ALA A 119 0.23 -15.95 -28.80
N LEU A 120 0.18 -15.54 -27.52
CA LEU A 120 -0.64 -16.22 -26.52
C LEU A 120 -2.15 -16.04 -26.80
N LEU A 121 -2.56 -14.85 -27.27
CA LEU A 121 -3.94 -14.61 -27.69
C LEU A 121 -4.36 -15.54 -28.84
N ALA A 122 -3.50 -15.73 -29.84
CA ALA A 122 -3.78 -16.65 -30.94
C ALA A 122 -3.96 -18.09 -30.44
N VAL A 123 -3.08 -18.56 -29.54
CA VAL A 123 -3.20 -19.90 -28.93
C VAL A 123 -4.51 -20.04 -28.14
N ALA A 124 -4.87 -19.04 -27.35
CA ALA A 124 -6.11 -19.02 -26.58
C ALA A 124 -7.35 -19.12 -27.48
N LEU A 125 -7.41 -18.32 -28.55
CA LEU A 125 -8.52 -18.34 -29.51
C LEU A 125 -8.62 -19.69 -30.27
N ILE A 126 -7.47 -20.26 -30.65
CA ILE A 126 -7.42 -21.60 -31.27
C ILE A 126 -7.96 -22.66 -30.30
N ALA A 127 -7.53 -22.63 -29.04
CA ALA A 127 -8.02 -23.57 -28.02
C ALA A 127 -9.54 -23.45 -27.82
N GLY A 128 -10.07 -22.22 -27.77
CA GLY A 128 -11.51 -21.96 -27.74
C GLY A 128 -12.26 -22.55 -28.93
N ALA A 129 -11.77 -22.35 -30.15
CA ALA A 129 -12.37 -22.90 -31.37
C ALA A 129 -12.32 -24.44 -31.40
N VAL A 130 -11.19 -25.03 -31.00
CA VAL A 130 -11.03 -26.49 -30.89
C VAL A 130 -12.00 -27.06 -29.87
N MET A 131 -12.17 -26.41 -28.72
CA MET A 131 -13.13 -26.83 -27.69
C MET A 131 -14.56 -26.83 -28.23
N VAL A 132 -14.98 -25.76 -28.92
CA VAL A 132 -16.31 -25.71 -29.57
C VAL A 132 -16.48 -26.86 -30.56
N TRP A 133 -15.48 -27.11 -31.41
CA TRP A 133 -15.51 -28.23 -32.35
C TRP A 133 -15.65 -29.58 -31.62
N LEU A 134 -14.86 -29.83 -30.57
CA LEU A 134 -14.92 -31.07 -29.78
C LEU A 134 -16.28 -31.27 -29.11
N ILE A 135 -16.85 -30.23 -28.50
CA ILE A 135 -18.16 -30.31 -27.82
C ILE A 135 -19.29 -30.68 -28.79
N THR A 136 -19.17 -30.28 -30.07
CA THR A 136 -20.15 -30.68 -31.10
C THR A 136 -20.00 -32.11 -31.59
N ARG A 137 -18.84 -32.75 -31.37
CA ARG A 137 -18.49 -34.08 -31.90
C ARG A 137 -18.44 -35.17 -30.83
N VAL A 138 -18.11 -34.82 -29.59
CA VAL A 138 -17.79 -35.77 -28.52
C VAL A 138 -18.79 -35.63 -27.37
N ARG A 139 -19.76 -36.55 -27.32
CA ARG A 139 -20.80 -36.55 -26.26
C ARG A 139 -20.22 -36.68 -24.85
N ALA A 140 -19.12 -37.42 -24.69
CA ALA A 140 -18.45 -37.59 -23.41
C ALA A 140 -17.97 -36.25 -22.83
N LEU A 141 -17.50 -35.32 -23.68
CA LEU A 141 -17.03 -34.01 -23.26
C LEU A 141 -18.17 -33.12 -22.75
N VAL A 142 -19.33 -33.15 -23.39
CA VAL A 142 -20.55 -32.45 -22.92
C VAL A 142 -20.98 -32.96 -21.54
N ILE A 143 -20.86 -34.26 -21.30
CA ILE A 143 -21.18 -34.86 -19.99
C ILE A 143 -20.13 -34.40 -18.96
N TRP A 144 -18.85 -34.45 -19.30
CA TRP A 144 -17.77 -34.01 -18.43
C TRP A 144 -17.91 -32.54 -18.00
N LEU A 145 -18.25 -31.64 -18.94
CA LEU A 145 -18.52 -30.22 -18.64
C LEU A 145 -19.71 -29.98 -17.72
N ARG A 146 -20.61 -30.95 -17.54
CA ARG A 146 -21.68 -30.83 -16.52
C ARG A 146 -21.17 -31.22 -15.14
N TRP A 147 -20.23 -32.16 -15.06
CA TRP A 147 -19.60 -32.55 -13.81
C TRP A 147 -18.70 -31.45 -13.25
N THR A 148 -18.13 -30.60 -14.11
CA THR A 148 -17.40 -29.40 -13.65
C THR A 148 -18.30 -28.41 -12.90
N ALA A 149 -19.63 -28.50 -12.98
CA ALA A 149 -20.55 -27.69 -12.17
C ALA A 149 -20.44 -27.94 -10.65
N VAL A 150 -19.74 -29.00 -10.23
CA VAL A 150 -19.40 -29.24 -8.81
C VAL A 150 -18.24 -28.34 -8.35
N SER A 151 -17.42 -27.84 -9.29
CA SER A 151 -16.21 -27.07 -8.96
C SER A 151 -16.45 -25.75 -8.22
N PRO A 152 -17.49 -24.92 -8.46
CA PRO A 152 -17.73 -23.74 -7.62
C PRO A 152 -17.88 -24.11 -6.14
N VAL A 153 -18.58 -25.22 -5.83
CA VAL A 153 -18.72 -25.69 -4.44
C VAL A 153 -17.36 -26.12 -3.88
N ALA A 154 -16.57 -26.86 -4.67
CA ALA A 154 -15.22 -27.25 -4.26
C ALA A 154 -14.31 -26.03 -3.99
N PHE A 155 -14.32 -25.03 -4.87
CA PHE A 155 -13.52 -23.81 -4.71
C PHE A 155 -13.98 -22.96 -3.53
N LEU A 156 -15.30 -22.87 -3.29
CA LEU A 156 -15.84 -22.25 -2.09
C LEU A 156 -15.35 -22.94 -0.82
N LEU A 157 -15.36 -24.28 -0.78
CA LEU A 157 -14.87 -25.03 0.38
C LEU A 157 -13.37 -24.86 0.56
N ILE A 158 -12.58 -24.89 -0.52
CA ILE A 158 -11.14 -24.63 -0.45
C ILE A 158 -10.88 -23.22 0.09
N PHE A 159 -11.56 -22.21 -0.43
CA PHE A 159 -11.44 -20.83 0.04
C PHE A 159 -11.84 -20.69 1.52
N LEU A 160 -13.02 -21.18 1.91
CA LEU A 160 -13.56 -20.96 3.26
C LEU A 160 -12.94 -21.85 4.34
N MET A 161 -12.29 -22.97 3.99
CA MET A 161 -11.81 -23.95 4.97
C MET A 161 -10.30 -24.25 4.90
N LEU A 162 -9.69 -24.13 3.72
CA LEU A 162 -8.29 -24.54 3.50
C LEU A 162 -7.37 -23.34 3.22
N SER A 163 -7.92 -22.19 2.85
CA SER A 163 -7.13 -20.98 2.59
C SER A 163 -6.77 -20.25 3.90
N PRO A 164 -5.69 -19.44 3.91
CA PRO A 164 -5.39 -18.52 5.00
C PRO A 164 -6.55 -17.64 5.46
N VAL A 165 -7.43 -17.20 4.56
CA VAL A 165 -8.64 -16.41 4.90
C VAL A 165 -9.58 -17.13 5.87
N SER A 166 -9.60 -18.47 5.88
CA SER A 166 -10.41 -19.23 6.84
C SER A 166 -10.08 -18.90 8.31
N LYS A 167 -8.90 -18.37 8.61
CA LYS A 167 -8.50 -17.92 9.95
C LYS A 167 -9.30 -16.71 10.42
N LEU A 168 -9.71 -15.82 9.52
CA LEU A 168 -10.59 -14.68 9.83
C LEU A 168 -12.02 -15.11 10.18
N LEU A 169 -12.41 -16.33 9.81
CA LEU A 169 -13.73 -16.91 10.12
C LEU A 169 -13.73 -17.67 11.45
N GLN A 170 -12.56 -17.90 12.04
CA GLN A 170 -12.40 -18.62 13.30
C GLN A 170 -12.26 -17.62 14.44
N SER A 171 -12.89 -17.89 15.57
CA SER A 171 -12.57 -17.22 16.83
C SER A 171 -11.12 -17.55 17.18
N GLY A 172 -10.26 -16.54 17.28
CA GLY A 172 -8.86 -16.76 17.58
C GLY A 172 -8.64 -17.38 18.95
N GLU A 173 -7.62 -18.23 19.08
CA GLU A 173 -7.18 -18.69 20.39
C GLU A 173 -6.58 -17.49 21.15
N ALA A 174 -7.07 -17.25 22.36
CA ALA A 174 -6.50 -16.24 23.24
C ALA A 174 -5.05 -16.61 23.56
N GLY A 175 -4.11 -15.71 23.22
CA GLY A 175 -2.71 -15.85 23.57
C GLY A 175 -2.46 -15.77 25.06
N ALA A 176 -1.22 -16.08 25.46
CA ALA A 176 -0.85 -15.97 26.87
C ALA A 176 -0.90 -14.50 27.33
N THR A 177 -1.34 -14.30 28.58
CA THR A 177 -1.50 -12.99 29.21
C THR A 177 -0.47 -12.79 30.33
N ALA A 178 -0.07 -11.55 30.57
CA ALA A 178 0.74 -11.23 31.74
C ALA A 178 -0.11 -11.40 33.01
N ARG A 179 0.45 -12.07 34.02
CA ARG A 179 -0.22 -12.24 35.32
C ARG A 179 -0.40 -10.92 36.06
N GLU A 180 0.61 -10.07 35.98
CA GLU A 180 0.67 -8.75 36.59
C GLU A 180 1.42 -7.81 35.65
N ALA A 181 1.00 -6.54 35.65
CA ALA A 181 1.67 -5.41 35.03
C ALA A 181 1.34 -4.18 35.89
N ASN A 182 2.26 -3.23 35.96
CA ASN A 182 2.00 -1.97 36.65
C ASN A 182 0.91 -1.15 35.93
N SER A 183 0.38 -0.13 36.61
CA SER A 183 -0.78 0.63 36.12
C SER A 183 -0.43 1.78 35.17
N VAL A 184 0.71 1.70 34.49
CA VAL A 184 1.17 2.75 33.56
C VAL A 184 0.38 2.67 32.25
N PRO A 185 -0.32 3.73 31.81
CA PRO A 185 -0.92 3.76 30.48
C PRO A 185 0.16 3.67 29.40
N VAL A 186 -0.12 2.96 28.32
CA VAL A 186 0.78 2.80 27.18
C VAL A 186 0.16 3.48 25.97
N VAL A 187 0.95 4.32 25.30
CA VAL A 187 0.59 4.93 24.01
C VAL A 187 1.66 4.56 23.01
N MET A 188 1.31 3.80 21.98
CA MET A 188 2.24 3.31 20.97
C MET A 188 1.78 3.72 19.58
N LEU A 189 2.61 4.53 18.92
CA LEU A 189 2.45 4.93 17.52
C LEU A 189 3.51 4.22 16.69
N VAL A 190 3.07 3.50 15.66
CA VAL A 190 3.94 2.86 14.68
C VAL A 190 3.63 3.46 13.33
N PHE A 191 4.54 4.23 12.74
CA PHE A 191 4.36 4.82 11.41
C PHE A 191 4.74 3.83 10.31
N ASP A 192 4.07 3.94 9.17
CA ASP A 192 4.37 3.14 7.98
C ASP A 192 5.36 3.87 7.05
N GLU A 193 6.37 3.16 6.54
CA GLU A 193 7.41 3.66 5.61
C GLU A 193 8.11 4.96 6.10
N LEU A 194 8.59 5.00 7.35
CA LEU A 194 9.33 6.14 7.92
C LEU A 194 10.83 5.84 8.14
N PRO A 195 11.69 6.09 7.12
CA PRO A 195 13.15 6.01 7.28
C PRO A 195 13.67 7.00 8.33
N LEU A 196 14.62 6.57 9.16
CA LEU A 196 15.34 7.49 10.03
C LEU A 196 16.09 8.58 9.25
N ALA A 197 16.61 8.22 8.07
CA ALA A 197 17.33 9.13 7.17
C ALA A 197 16.49 10.34 6.73
N SER A 198 15.16 10.20 6.70
CA SER A 198 14.25 11.29 6.34
C SER A 198 14.07 12.31 7.46
N LEU A 199 14.23 11.91 8.72
CA LEU A 199 14.01 12.76 9.90
C LEU A 199 15.24 13.55 10.34
N ILE A 200 16.43 13.08 10.00
CA ILE A 200 17.68 13.64 10.49
C ILE A 200 18.27 14.70 9.56
N ASP A 201 19.12 15.56 10.13
CA ASP A 201 19.99 16.48 9.43
C ASP A 201 21.39 15.87 9.17
N PRO A 202 22.28 16.55 8.42
CA PRO A 202 23.66 16.07 8.20
C PRO A 202 24.53 15.95 9.45
N THR A 203 24.10 16.53 10.57
CA THR A 203 24.77 16.37 11.87
C THR A 203 24.38 15.07 12.57
N GLY A 204 23.28 14.44 12.13
CA GLY A 204 22.71 13.24 12.73
C GLY A 204 21.79 13.54 13.91
N ARG A 205 21.19 14.74 13.94
CA ARG A 205 20.12 15.14 14.87
C ARG A 205 18.80 15.23 14.13
N ILE A 206 17.67 15.24 14.84
CA ILE A 206 16.38 15.49 14.21
C ILE A 206 16.37 16.89 13.58
N ASN A 207 15.89 16.99 12.36
CA ASN A 207 15.78 18.25 11.65
C ASN A 207 14.61 19.06 12.21
N SER A 208 14.87 19.80 13.29
CA SER A 208 13.86 20.62 14.00
C SER A 208 13.22 21.72 13.15
N GLU A 209 13.86 22.16 12.05
CA GLU A 209 13.26 23.13 11.14
C GLU A 209 12.11 22.53 10.32
N MET A 210 12.19 21.24 10.00
CA MET A 210 11.17 20.52 9.25
C MET A 210 10.21 19.73 10.17
N PHE A 211 10.73 19.13 11.25
CA PHE A 211 10.03 18.17 12.11
C PHE A 211 10.14 18.53 13.60
N PRO A 212 9.61 19.69 14.04
CA PRO A 212 9.78 20.13 15.42
C PRO A 212 8.96 19.33 16.43
N ASN A 213 7.89 18.61 16.05
CA ASN A 213 7.16 17.77 17.00
C ASN A 213 7.94 16.47 17.28
N PHE A 214 8.62 15.91 16.27
CA PHE A 214 9.61 14.86 16.50
C PHE A 214 10.79 15.33 17.36
N GLU A 215 11.27 16.57 17.17
CA GLU A 215 12.31 17.13 18.05
C GLU A 215 11.80 17.36 19.48
N ASP A 216 10.57 17.87 19.66
CA ASP A 216 9.94 18.02 20.96
C ASP A 216 9.86 16.66 21.68
N LEU A 217 9.41 15.63 20.98
CA LEU A 217 9.41 14.25 21.49
C LEU A 217 10.83 13.76 21.84
N ALA A 218 11.82 13.97 20.96
CA ALA A 218 13.20 13.57 21.20
C ALA A 218 13.79 14.25 22.45
N SER A 219 13.43 15.52 22.69
CA SER A 219 13.90 16.31 23.83
C SER A 219 13.35 15.82 25.19
N GLY A 220 12.23 15.07 25.16
CA GLY A 220 11.58 14.48 26.35
C GLY A 220 11.76 12.97 26.50
N SER A 221 12.44 12.29 25.57
CA SER A 221 12.46 10.82 25.49
C SER A 221 13.87 10.23 25.40
N THR A 222 13.96 8.91 25.45
CA THR A 222 15.16 8.18 25.03
C THR A 222 15.06 7.88 23.53
N TRP A 223 15.98 8.43 22.74
CA TRP A 223 16.10 8.15 21.29
C TRP A 223 17.12 7.04 21.04
N TYR A 224 16.65 5.91 20.49
CA TYR A 224 17.48 4.75 20.15
C TYR A 224 17.93 4.83 18.69
N ARG A 225 19.06 5.50 18.44
CA ARG A 225 19.53 5.85 17.08
C ARG A 225 19.91 4.68 16.19
N ASN A 226 20.20 3.53 16.79
CA ASN A 226 20.56 2.31 16.08
C ASN A 226 19.51 1.21 16.23
N TYR A 227 18.24 1.57 16.38
CA TYR A 227 17.14 0.62 16.28
C TYR A 227 16.89 0.20 14.83
N THR A 228 16.63 -1.09 14.59
CA THR A 228 16.37 -1.63 13.24
C THR A 228 15.29 -2.68 13.18
N VAL A 229 14.41 -2.62 12.18
CA VAL A 229 13.24 -3.52 12.10
C VAL A 229 13.53 -4.89 11.47
N ALA A 230 14.59 -5.02 10.67
CA ALA A 230 15.04 -6.27 10.04
C ALA A 230 14.02 -6.95 9.09
N GLU A 231 12.84 -6.38 8.90
CA GLU A 231 11.81 -6.74 7.93
C GLU A 231 11.46 -5.50 7.11
N SER A 232 11.14 -5.67 5.82
CA SER A 232 10.88 -4.57 4.88
C SER A 232 9.42 -4.48 4.41
N PHE A 233 8.54 -5.23 5.08
CA PHE A 233 7.11 -5.31 4.81
C PHE A 233 6.34 -5.32 6.12
N THR A 234 5.24 -4.58 6.18
CA THR A 234 4.38 -4.40 7.35
C THR A 234 3.92 -5.75 7.91
N THR A 235 3.52 -6.68 7.03
CA THR A 235 2.97 -8.00 7.39
C THR A 235 3.96 -8.90 8.13
N PHE A 236 5.25 -8.59 8.11
CA PHE A 236 6.28 -9.30 8.88
C PHE A 236 6.91 -8.43 9.96
N SER A 237 7.04 -7.12 9.72
CA SER A 237 7.65 -6.21 10.68
C SER A 237 6.77 -5.99 11.90
N ILE A 238 5.48 -5.70 11.71
CA ILE A 238 4.54 -5.49 12.82
C ILE A 238 4.47 -6.72 13.74
N PRO A 239 4.28 -7.96 13.23
CA PRO A 239 4.40 -9.14 14.08
C PRO A 239 5.75 -9.26 14.79
N THR A 240 6.87 -8.91 14.15
CA THR A 240 8.20 -8.95 14.80
C THR A 240 8.27 -7.98 15.99
N ILE A 241 7.78 -6.75 15.80
CA ILE A 241 7.71 -5.70 16.82
C ILE A 241 6.83 -6.15 18.00
N LEU A 242 5.63 -6.66 17.72
CA LEU A 242 4.60 -6.93 18.73
C LEU A 242 4.74 -8.29 19.41
N THR A 243 5.44 -9.25 18.82
CA THR A 243 5.63 -10.60 19.41
C THR A 243 7.01 -10.78 20.06
N GLY A 244 7.97 -9.92 19.73
CA GLY A 244 9.37 -10.07 20.12
C GLY A 244 10.05 -11.29 19.48
N LYS A 245 9.49 -11.86 18.41
CA LYS A 245 10.01 -13.04 17.68
C LYS A 245 10.31 -12.67 16.24
N SER A 246 11.40 -13.20 15.70
CA SER A 246 11.67 -13.08 14.26
C SER A 246 10.71 -13.97 13.46
N ILE A 247 10.14 -13.47 12.36
CA ILE A 247 9.25 -14.28 11.52
C ILE A 247 10.07 -15.16 10.58
N THR A 248 10.26 -16.43 10.97
CA THR A 248 10.99 -17.43 10.16
C THR A 248 10.08 -18.20 9.21
N ASP A 249 8.81 -18.37 9.60
CA ASP A 249 7.80 -19.05 8.79
C ASP A 249 6.96 -18.01 8.05
N ARG A 250 7.26 -17.82 6.76
CA ARG A 250 6.59 -16.85 5.88
C ARG A 250 5.20 -17.31 5.44
N SER A 251 4.73 -18.50 5.85
CA SER A 251 3.35 -18.95 5.60
C SER A 251 2.34 -18.43 6.63
N LYS A 252 2.84 -17.81 7.71
CA LYS A 252 2.02 -17.16 8.73
C LYS A 252 1.52 -15.81 8.24
N SER A 253 0.22 -15.58 8.42
CA SER A 253 -0.44 -14.32 8.16
C SER A 253 -0.33 -13.39 9.38
N PRO A 254 -0.42 -12.06 9.22
CA PRO A 254 -0.32 -11.10 10.33
C PRO A 254 -1.61 -11.05 11.18
N LEU A 255 -2.06 -12.21 11.64
CA LEU A 255 -3.31 -12.43 12.36
C LEU A 255 -3.03 -12.97 13.77
N ALA A 256 -3.91 -12.67 14.71
CA ALA A 256 -3.87 -13.18 16.08
C ALA A 256 -3.75 -14.71 16.13
N ASN A 257 -4.37 -15.44 15.20
CA ASN A 257 -4.32 -16.91 15.18
C ASN A 257 -2.93 -17.47 14.87
N ASP A 258 -2.14 -16.77 14.06
CA ASP A 258 -0.76 -17.18 13.72
C ASP A 258 0.27 -16.63 14.72
N HIS A 259 -0.09 -15.55 15.40
CA HIS A 259 0.70 -14.81 16.38
C HIS A 259 -0.08 -14.58 17.68
N PRO A 260 -0.55 -15.63 18.37
CA PRO A 260 -1.41 -15.46 19.54
C PRO A 260 -0.66 -14.79 20.69
N ASP A 261 0.62 -15.10 20.85
CA ASP A 261 1.52 -14.47 21.83
C ASP A 261 2.04 -13.12 21.31
N ASN A 262 1.38 -12.02 21.65
CA ASN A 262 1.77 -10.68 21.23
C ASN A 262 1.47 -9.62 22.32
N LEU A 263 1.85 -8.35 22.08
CA LEU A 263 1.65 -7.26 23.04
C LEU A 263 0.18 -7.10 23.49
N PHE A 264 -0.77 -7.30 22.58
CA PHE A 264 -2.20 -7.18 22.88
C PHE A 264 -2.67 -8.31 23.79
N SER A 265 -2.27 -9.55 23.51
CA SER A 265 -2.55 -10.67 24.41
C SER A 265 -1.85 -10.50 25.75
N LEU A 266 -0.60 -10.02 25.75
CA LEU A 266 0.16 -9.79 26.99
C LEU A 266 -0.60 -8.88 27.96
N LEU A 267 -1.21 -7.81 27.44
CA LEU A 267 -1.82 -6.76 28.25
C LEU A 267 -3.35 -6.84 28.35
N SER A 268 -4.02 -7.82 27.74
CA SER A 268 -5.49 -7.89 27.69
C SER A 268 -6.15 -7.95 29.08
N ASP A 269 -5.51 -8.61 30.04
CA ASP A 269 -6.02 -8.79 31.40
C ASP A 269 -5.75 -7.56 32.29
N THR A 270 -4.68 -6.83 32.01
CA THR A 270 -4.19 -5.72 32.85
C THR A 270 -4.59 -4.35 32.33
N HIS A 271 -4.72 -4.19 31.01
CA HIS A 271 -4.98 -2.92 30.33
C HIS A 271 -6.26 -2.95 29.50
N ARG A 272 -6.99 -1.83 29.42
CA ARG A 272 -8.03 -1.65 28.40
C ARG A 272 -7.34 -1.45 27.06
N LEU A 273 -7.64 -2.30 26.08
CA LEU A 273 -7.04 -2.20 24.75
C LEU A 273 -7.84 -1.17 23.93
N GLU A 274 -7.15 -0.26 23.27
CA GLU A 274 -7.68 0.68 22.27
C GLU A 274 -6.75 0.60 21.05
N VAL A 275 -7.07 -0.30 20.13
CA VAL A 275 -6.13 -0.76 19.10
C VAL A 275 -6.67 -0.43 17.71
N PHE A 276 -5.89 0.34 16.96
CA PHE A 276 -6.10 0.67 15.56
C PHE A 276 -4.99 0.03 14.73
N GLU A 277 -5.31 -1.10 14.10
CA GLU A 277 -4.39 -1.79 13.19
C GLU A 277 -4.66 -1.36 11.74
N THR A 278 -3.63 -1.44 10.91
CA THR A 278 -3.79 -1.34 9.46
C THR A 278 -2.98 -2.46 8.81
N SER A 279 -3.60 -3.20 7.90
CA SER A 279 -3.03 -4.38 7.23
C SER A 279 -2.71 -5.58 8.15
N THR A 280 -2.98 -5.48 9.46
CA THR A 280 -2.81 -6.55 10.46
C THR A 280 -4.06 -6.71 11.31
N ALA A 281 -4.26 -7.91 11.88
CA ALA A 281 -5.33 -8.18 12.85
C ALA A 281 -4.78 -9.08 13.96
N LEU A 282 -3.78 -8.57 14.67
CA LEU A 282 -3.07 -9.24 15.75
C LEU A 282 -3.80 -9.08 17.10
N CYS A 283 -4.68 -8.09 17.27
CA CYS A 283 -5.50 -8.02 18.47
C CYS A 283 -6.62 -9.09 18.44
N PRO A 284 -6.73 -9.95 19.46
CA PRO A 284 -7.81 -10.93 19.53
C PRO A 284 -9.19 -10.24 19.59
N SER A 285 -10.14 -10.75 18.81
CA SER A 285 -11.48 -10.17 18.68
C SER A 285 -12.23 -10.07 20.01
N GLU A 286 -12.00 -11.00 20.95
CA GLU A 286 -12.64 -11.00 22.27
C GLU A 286 -12.13 -9.83 23.14
N ALA A 287 -10.84 -9.50 23.03
CA ALA A 287 -10.18 -8.46 23.83
C ALA A 287 -10.35 -7.04 23.26
N CYS A 288 -10.49 -6.92 21.93
CA CYS A 288 -10.65 -5.63 21.23
C CYS A 288 -12.10 -5.33 20.77
N SER A 289 -13.10 -6.08 21.26
CA SER A 289 -14.51 -5.98 20.85
C SER A 289 -15.22 -4.64 21.14
N GLY A 290 -14.57 -3.72 21.88
CA GLY A 290 -15.10 -2.40 22.24
C GLY A 290 -14.27 -1.20 21.78
N SER A 291 -13.06 -1.42 21.27
CA SER A 291 -12.26 -0.38 20.61
C SER A 291 -12.85 -0.15 19.23
N ALA A 292 -12.66 1.03 18.65
CA ALA A 292 -13.01 1.30 17.26
C ALA A 292 -12.13 0.46 16.29
N ALA A 293 -12.35 -0.85 16.25
CA ALA A 293 -11.79 -1.82 15.32
C ALA A 293 -12.32 -1.61 13.87
N GLN A 294 -12.72 -0.39 13.55
CA GLN A 294 -13.26 0.09 12.28
C GLN A 294 -12.69 1.49 12.14
N GLY A 295 -11.49 1.56 11.59
CA GLY A 295 -10.71 2.78 11.44
C GLY A 295 -11.23 3.56 10.24
N ALA A 296 -12.37 4.24 10.43
CA ALA A 296 -13.00 5.16 9.48
C ALA A 296 -13.44 4.52 8.15
N GLU A 297 -14.67 4.85 7.75
CA GLU A 297 -15.33 4.41 6.51
C GLU A 297 -14.31 4.16 5.39
N GLY A 298 -14.27 2.89 4.94
CA GLY A 298 -13.44 2.47 3.83
C GLY A 298 -13.42 3.55 2.76
N GLY A 299 -12.22 3.88 2.31
CA GLY A 299 -11.94 5.05 1.47
C GLY A 299 -12.90 5.21 0.29
N PRO A 300 -12.74 6.24 -0.54
CA PRO A 300 -13.69 6.63 -1.59
C PRO A 300 -14.21 5.52 -2.54
N ASP A 301 -13.52 4.37 -2.59
CA ASP A 301 -13.88 3.16 -3.34
C ASP A 301 -14.86 2.20 -2.63
N GLY A 302 -15.25 2.48 -1.39
CA GLY A 302 -16.17 1.69 -0.57
C GLY A 302 -15.49 0.59 0.27
N GLY A 303 -15.90 0.45 1.52
CA GLY A 303 -15.49 -0.63 2.43
C GLY A 303 -16.25 -1.96 2.24
N GLY A 304 -15.76 -3.00 2.90
CA GLY A 304 -16.37 -4.32 2.96
C GLY A 304 -16.48 -5.02 1.61
N LEU A 305 -17.65 -5.59 1.31
CA LEU A 305 -17.88 -6.37 0.08
C LEU A 305 -17.61 -5.60 -1.22
N SER A 306 -17.90 -4.29 -1.26
CA SER A 306 -17.81 -3.50 -2.49
C SER A 306 -16.35 -3.27 -2.94
N GLY A 307 -15.46 -2.94 -2.00
CA GLY A 307 -14.03 -2.85 -2.23
C GLY A 307 -13.43 -4.20 -2.66
N LEU A 308 -13.79 -5.29 -1.96
CA LEU A 308 -13.33 -6.64 -2.30
C LEU A 308 -13.73 -7.08 -3.72
N LEU A 309 -14.96 -6.77 -4.15
CA LEU A 309 -15.40 -7.06 -5.51
C LEU A 309 -14.64 -6.23 -6.55
N SER A 310 -14.32 -4.97 -6.23
CA SER A 310 -13.49 -4.13 -7.09
C SER A 310 -12.08 -4.72 -7.25
N ASP A 311 -11.47 -5.19 -6.17
CA ASP A 311 -10.16 -5.84 -6.19
C ASP A 311 -10.19 -7.14 -7.01
N ALA A 312 -11.24 -7.95 -6.83
CA ALA A 312 -11.45 -9.18 -7.60
C ALA A 312 -11.61 -8.92 -9.10
N LEU A 313 -12.30 -7.84 -9.49
CA LEU A 313 -12.44 -7.45 -10.90
C LEU A 313 -11.10 -7.01 -11.50
N LEU A 314 -10.32 -6.22 -10.77
CA LEU A 314 -8.98 -5.78 -11.20
C LEU A 314 -8.05 -6.98 -11.38
N LEU A 315 -7.95 -7.83 -10.36
CA LEU A 315 -7.17 -9.07 -10.39
C LEU A 315 -7.60 -9.97 -11.56
N TRP A 316 -8.89 -10.18 -11.75
CA TRP A 316 -9.36 -11.01 -12.84
C TRP A 316 -8.95 -10.45 -14.20
N GLY A 317 -8.99 -9.11 -14.37
CA GLY A 317 -8.52 -8.41 -15.56
C GLY A 317 -7.04 -8.69 -15.85
N ASP A 318 -6.18 -8.54 -14.84
CA ASP A 318 -4.73 -8.77 -14.94
C ASP A 318 -4.39 -10.21 -15.32
N LEU A 319 -5.12 -11.17 -14.75
CA LEU A 319 -4.98 -12.59 -15.08
C LEU A 319 -5.47 -12.92 -16.49
N SER A 320 -6.50 -12.23 -16.99
CA SER A 320 -7.27 -12.67 -18.16
C SER A 320 -6.98 -11.93 -19.47
N LEU A 321 -6.44 -10.71 -19.41
CA LEU A 321 -6.15 -9.89 -20.59
C LEU A 321 -4.80 -10.25 -21.24
N PRO A 322 -4.63 -10.10 -22.57
CA PRO A 322 -3.45 -10.57 -23.30
C PRO A 322 -2.13 -9.81 -23.07
N GLY A 323 -2.10 -8.74 -22.25
CA GLY A 323 -0.86 -8.04 -21.89
C GLY A 323 -0.10 -8.70 -20.74
N GLU A 324 1.20 -8.42 -20.62
CA GLU A 324 1.86 -8.62 -19.33
C GLU A 324 1.14 -7.79 -18.28
N SER A 325 0.72 -8.45 -17.21
CA SER A 325 0.34 -7.75 -15.99
C SER A 325 1.61 -7.05 -15.53
N THR A 326 1.60 -5.73 -15.48
CA THR A 326 2.68 -5.00 -14.82
C THR A 326 2.60 -5.11 -13.30
N ARG A 327 1.58 -5.80 -12.78
CA ARG A 327 1.37 -6.02 -11.36
C ARG A 327 1.85 -7.42 -10.97
N ASP A 328 2.79 -7.49 -10.04
CA ASP A 328 2.97 -8.70 -9.24
C ASP A 328 1.81 -8.80 -8.25
N THR A 329 0.83 -9.63 -8.61
CA THR A 329 -0.40 -9.78 -7.82
C THR A 329 -0.11 -10.34 -6.43
N THR A 330 0.89 -11.23 -6.27
CA THR A 330 1.25 -11.77 -4.96
C THR A 330 1.76 -10.70 -3.99
N VAL A 331 2.51 -9.72 -4.49
CA VAL A 331 3.09 -8.63 -3.67
C VAL A 331 2.04 -7.58 -3.32
N GLN A 332 1.17 -7.26 -4.28
CA GLN A 332 0.09 -6.30 -4.08
C GLN A 332 -0.97 -6.78 -3.09
N PHE A 333 -1.22 -8.09 -3.02
CA PHE A 333 -2.15 -8.62 -2.02
C PHE A 333 -1.49 -8.83 -0.65
N ALA A 334 -0.16 -9.00 -0.60
CA ALA A 334 0.61 -8.97 0.65
C ALA A 334 0.63 -7.58 1.31
N GLU A 335 0.61 -6.50 0.52
CA GLU A 335 0.39 -5.12 0.98
C GLU A 335 -0.59 -4.40 0.04
N PRO A 336 -1.90 -4.40 0.35
CA PRO A 336 -2.90 -3.74 -0.47
C PRO A 336 -2.63 -2.23 -0.50
N THR A 337 -2.24 -1.73 -1.68
CA THR A 337 -1.84 -0.33 -1.92
C THR A 337 -2.68 0.36 -3.00
N GLU A 338 -3.70 -0.32 -3.55
CA GLU A 338 -4.55 0.25 -4.61
C GLU A 338 -5.74 1.03 -4.04
N GLU A 339 -5.53 2.34 -3.95
CA GLU A 339 -6.60 3.34 -4.09
C GLU A 339 -6.76 3.68 -5.58
N LYS A 340 -7.98 3.64 -6.11
CA LYS A 340 -8.24 4.29 -7.40
C LYS A 340 -8.13 5.81 -7.23
N PRO A 341 -7.84 6.57 -8.29
CA PRO A 341 -8.05 8.02 -8.27
C PRO A 341 -9.54 8.29 -8.06
N SER A 342 -9.93 8.59 -6.83
CA SER A 342 -11.26 9.07 -6.50
C SER A 342 -11.41 10.52 -6.95
N GLY A 343 -12.36 10.76 -7.84
CA GLY A 343 -12.88 12.11 -8.07
C GLY A 343 -13.84 12.45 -6.93
N GLY A 344 -13.29 12.88 -5.79
CA GLY A 344 -14.08 13.25 -4.62
C GLY A 344 -13.23 13.86 -3.51
N HIS A 345 -13.87 14.67 -2.65
CA HIS A 345 -13.28 15.37 -1.52
C HIS A 345 -12.76 14.40 -0.47
N ASP A 346 -11.50 13.96 -0.59
CA ASP A 346 -10.90 13.00 0.36
C ASP A 346 -9.89 13.67 1.30
N TYR A 347 -10.03 13.34 2.58
CA TYR A 347 -8.98 13.56 3.58
C TYR A 347 -7.70 12.81 3.20
N SER A 348 -6.55 13.24 3.73
CA SER A 348 -5.32 12.43 3.62
C SER A 348 -5.57 11.08 4.31
N PRO A 349 -5.19 9.95 3.68
CA PRO A 349 -5.21 8.64 4.34
C PRO A 349 -4.51 8.78 5.70
N GLY A 350 -5.21 8.47 6.79
CA GLY A 350 -4.67 8.56 8.17
C GLY A 350 -5.19 9.69 9.06
N GLU A 351 -5.77 10.79 8.53
CA GLU A 351 -6.29 11.86 9.42
C GLU A 351 -7.57 11.44 10.16
N LEU A 352 -8.53 10.83 9.47
CA LEU A 352 -9.78 10.37 10.10
C LEU A 352 -9.53 9.25 11.14
N PRO A 353 -8.74 8.19 10.84
CA PRO A 353 -8.37 7.21 11.85
C PRO A 353 -7.62 7.81 13.04
N LEU A 354 -6.77 8.83 12.81
CA LEU A 354 -6.11 9.54 13.91
C LEU A 354 -7.13 10.29 14.78
N ILE A 355 -8.09 10.98 14.19
CA ILE A 355 -9.14 11.68 14.94
C ILE A 355 -9.89 10.68 15.83
N ALA A 356 -10.31 9.54 15.26
CA ALA A 356 -10.94 8.46 16.03
C ALA A 356 -10.04 7.94 17.15
N PHE A 357 -8.74 7.76 16.88
CA PHE A 357 -7.75 7.37 17.89
C PHE A 357 -7.66 8.38 19.05
N LEU A 358 -7.61 9.69 18.75
CA LEU A 358 -7.55 10.75 19.76
C LEU A 358 -8.78 10.76 20.68
N GLU A 359 -9.95 10.35 20.17
CA GLU A 359 -11.19 10.23 20.97
C GLU A 359 -11.14 9.07 21.97
N THR A 360 -10.33 8.03 21.70
CA THR A 360 -10.15 6.89 22.63
C THR A 360 -9.22 7.20 23.81
N LEU A 361 -8.36 8.22 23.68
CA LEU A 361 -7.41 8.60 24.73
C LEU A 361 -8.17 9.06 25.97
N SER A 362 -7.98 8.37 27.10
CA SER A 362 -8.70 8.65 28.34
C SER A 362 -7.92 8.23 29.58
N PRO A 363 -7.88 9.06 30.63
CA PRO A 363 -7.20 8.74 31.89
C PRO A 363 -7.99 7.77 32.81
N ALA A 364 -9.18 7.30 32.41
CA ALA A 364 -10.14 6.72 33.35
C ALA A 364 -10.01 5.20 33.62
N GLY A 365 -9.91 4.86 34.92
CA GLY A 365 -10.28 3.58 35.53
C GLY A 365 -9.21 2.50 35.47
N ARG A 366 -9.12 1.81 34.33
CA ARG A 366 -8.12 0.77 34.05
C ARG A 366 -7.07 1.38 33.12
N PRO A 367 -5.75 1.15 33.32
CA PRO A 367 -4.73 1.69 32.43
C PRO A 367 -5.01 1.25 30.99
N GLY A 368 -4.85 2.16 30.04
CA GLY A 368 -5.09 1.90 28.62
C GLY A 368 -3.82 1.44 27.90
N LEU A 369 -3.94 0.50 26.96
CA LEU A 369 -3.01 0.30 25.86
C LEU A 369 -3.62 0.94 24.62
N HIS A 370 -3.16 2.13 24.27
CA HIS A 370 -3.55 2.86 23.07
C HIS A 370 -2.52 2.58 21.98
N TYR A 371 -2.90 1.80 20.97
CA TYR A 371 -2.04 1.45 19.85
C TYR A 371 -2.62 1.99 18.55
N PHE A 372 -1.76 2.59 17.73
CA PHE A 372 -2.13 2.98 16.38
C PHE A 372 -1.00 2.68 15.40
N HIS A 373 -1.29 1.82 14.42
CA HIS A 373 -0.49 1.70 13.20
C HIS A 373 -0.90 2.81 12.22
N VAL A 374 -0.04 3.82 12.10
CA VAL A 374 -0.29 5.06 11.35
C VAL A 374 0.19 4.89 9.91
N MET A 375 -0.75 4.89 8.96
CA MET A 375 -0.44 4.75 7.53
C MET A 375 0.45 5.85 6.95
N LEU A 376 0.58 7.01 7.58
CA LEU A 376 1.46 8.08 7.08
C LEU A 376 2.90 7.88 7.58
N PRO A 377 3.94 8.19 6.79
CA PRO A 377 3.93 8.80 5.46
C PRO A 377 4.00 7.80 4.27
N HIS A 378 3.44 6.60 4.37
CA HIS A 378 3.43 5.60 3.27
C HIS A 378 2.93 6.19 1.95
N VAL A 379 3.43 5.65 0.83
CA VAL A 379 2.95 6.02 -0.52
C VAL A 379 1.44 5.72 -0.71
N PRO A 380 0.69 6.44 -1.56
CA PRO A 380 1.12 7.55 -2.40
C PRO A 380 1.39 8.83 -1.61
N TRP A 381 2.47 9.53 -1.95
CA TRP A 381 2.69 10.88 -1.43
C TRP A 381 1.82 11.86 -2.20
N ARG A 382 0.77 12.35 -1.55
CA ARG A 382 -0.25 13.26 -2.12
C ARG A 382 -0.64 14.40 -1.19
N THR A 383 0.02 14.54 -0.04
CA THR A 383 -0.37 15.49 1.00
C THR A 383 0.68 16.58 1.20
N PHE A 384 0.24 17.83 1.27
CA PHE A 384 1.05 18.99 1.65
C PHE A 384 1.20 19.09 3.18
N PRO A 385 2.17 19.88 3.68
CA PRO A 385 2.36 20.07 5.12
C PRO A 385 1.12 20.62 5.85
N SER A 386 0.22 21.32 5.12
CA SER A 386 -1.05 21.82 5.64
C SER A 386 -2.11 20.72 5.87
N GLY A 387 -1.91 19.53 5.33
CA GLY A 387 -2.92 18.47 5.23
C GLY A 387 -3.73 18.51 3.92
N ARG A 388 -3.60 19.57 3.11
CA ARG A 388 -4.27 19.63 1.79
C ARG A 388 -3.67 18.59 0.84
N ILE A 389 -4.55 17.94 0.08
CA ILE A 389 -4.14 16.95 -0.91
C ILE A 389 -3.94 17.55 -2.30
N TYR A 390 -3.05 16.96 -3.09
CA TYR A 390 -2.87 17.24 -4.51
C TYR A 390 -3.17 16.02 -5.38
N GLN A 391 -3.57 16.28 -6.62
CA GLN A 391 -3.98 15.26 -7.58
C GLN A 391 -2.79 14.37 -7.99
N VAL A 392 -3.05 13.07 -7.98
CA VAL A 392 -2.18 12.00 -8.45
C VAL A 392 -3.13 11.06 -9.22
N LEU A 393 -2.94 10.89 -10.54
CA LEU A 393 -3.84 10.04 -11.35
C LEU A 393 -3.56 8.56 -11.15
N ASN A 394 -2.28 8.21 -11.20
CA ASN A 394 -1.84 6.85 -10.96
C ASN A 394 -0.47 6.92 -10.31
N TRP A 395 -0.43 6.73 -8.99
CA TRP A 395 0.79 6.87 -8.24
C TRP A 395 1.87 5.89 -8.68
N ARG A 396 1.52 4.72 -9.25
CA ARG A 396 2.50 3.76 -9.80
C ARG A 396 3.18 4.30 -11.06
N ASN A 397 2.39 4.88 -11.97
CA ASN A 397 2.93 5.50 -13.19
C ASN A 397 3.68 6.82 -12.92
N GLU A 398 3.39 7.46 -11.79
CA GLU A 398 3.99 8.74 -11.38
C GLU A 398 5.18 8.56 -10.42
N LEU A 399 5.55 7.31 -10.11
CA LEU A 399 6.83 6.98 -9.48
C LEU A 399 7.88 6.70 -10.55
N PRO A 400 9.03 7.37 -10.51
CA PRO A 400 10.09 7.16 -11.49
C PRO A 400 10.91 5.91 -11.17
N VAL A 401 10.32 4.74 -11.39
CA VAL A 401 10.95 3.43 -11.26
C VAL A 401 11.18 2.81 -12.64
N VAL A 402 12.19 1.95 -12.77
CA VAL A 402 12.48 1.27 -14.04
C VAL A 402 11.40 0.22 -14.30
N THR A 403 10.36 0.58 -15.08
CA THR A 403 9.20 -0.25 -15.48
C THR A 403 8.51 -1.04 -14.35
N ASP A 404 7.58 -0.37 -13.67
CA ASP A 404 6.33 -0.83 -13.01
C ASP A 404 6.34 -1.97 -11.96
N GLU A 405 7.21 -1.94 -10.93
CA GLU A 405 7.00 -2.72 -9.69
C GLU A 405 7.63 -2.04 -8.45
N LEU A 406 7.07 -2.29 -7.24
CA LEU A 406 7.65 -1.87 -5.94
C LEU A 406 9.01 -2.55 -5.62
N THR A 407 9.37 -3.53 -6.44
CA THR A 407 10.55 -4.40 -6.34
C THR A 407 11.73 -3.91 -7.17
N ARG A 408 11.46 -3.08 -8.19
CA ARG A 408 12.44 -2.64 -9.16
C ARG A 408 13.18 -1.40 -8.69
N PRO A 409 14.41 -1.18 -9.23
CA PRO A 409 15.18 -0.02 -8.86
C PRO A 409 14.49 1.27 -9.30
N TRP A 410 14.70 2.33 -8.52
CA TRP A 410 14.52 3.69 -8.98
C TRP A 410 15.25 3.91 -10.31
N ILE A 411 14.72 4.80 -11.15
CA ILE A 411 15.46 5.31 -12.31
C ILE A 411 16.83 5.85 -11.86
N GLU A 412 17.86 5.71 -12.70
CA GLU A 412 19.23 6.09 -12.37
C GLU A 412 19.41 7.62 -12.28
N GLU A 413 18.65 8.36 -13.09
CA GLU A 413 18.62 9.82 -13.05
C GLU A 413 18.20 10.34 -11.68
N MET A 414 18.97 11.29 -11.17
CA MET A 414 18.81 11.77 -9.79
C MET A 414 17.54 12.59 -9.56
N TRP A 415 17.17 13.43 -10.51
CA TRP A 415 16.05 14.37 -10.36
C TRP A 415 14.72 13.69 -10.05
N PRO A 416 14.26 12.68 -10.81
CA PRO A 416 13.03 11.97 -10.47
C PRO A 416 12.98 11.45 -9.03
N VAL A 417 14.10 10.88 -8.54
CA VAL A 417 14.21 10.36 -7.16
C VAL A 417 14.19 11.50 -6.13
N GLN A 418 14.78 12.66 -6.46
CA GLN A 418 14.69 13.85 -5.60
C GLN A 418 13.28 14.44 -5.56
N LEU A 419 12.54 14.42 -6.67
CA LEU A 419 11.13 14.81 -6.68
C LEU A 419 10.28 13.88 -5.80
N ALA A 420 10.51 12.56 -5.89
CA ALA A 420 9.90 11.57 -5.00
C ALA A 420 10.23 11.84 -3.52
N ARG A 421 11.51 12.09 -3.20
CA ARG A 421 11.95 12.46 -1.85
C ARG A 421 11.32 13.77 -1.35
N GLN A 422 11.20 14.79 -2.20
CA GLN A 422 10.51 16.04 -1.88
C GLN A 422 9.04 15.77 -1.50
N ARG A 423 8.33 14.97 -2.28
CA ARG A 423 6.93 14.58 -2.00
C ARG A 423 6.80 13.84 -0.67
N HIS A 424 7.69 12.87 -0.40
CA HIS A 424 7.76 12.16 0.88
C HIS A 424 7.96 13.12 2.06
N LEU A 425 8.91 14.05 1.96
CA LEU A 425 9.23 14.99 3.03
C LEU A 425 8.07 15.95 3.32
N LEU A 426 7.34 16.41 2.29
CA LEU A 426 6.15 17.25 2.47
C LEU A 426 5.04 16.51 3.22
N GLN A 427 4.79 15.24 2.86
CA GLN A 427 3.84 14.40 3.58
C GLN A 427 4.31 14.10 5.00
N LEU A 428 5.60 13.88 5.22
CA LEU A 428 6.19 13.69 6.55
C LEU A 428 6.10 14.95 7.43
N GLN A 429 6.13 16.17 6.86
CA GLN A 429 5.84 17.39 7.63
C GLN A 429 4.39 17.45 8.11
N TYR A 430 3.45 16.89 7.34
CA TYR A 430 2.09 16.70 7.80
C TYR A 430 2.01 15.64 8.90
N THR A 431 2.69 14.50 8.73
CA THR A 431 2.82 13.45 9.77
C THR A 431 3.41 14.00 11.08
N ASP A 432 4.42 14.86 11.03
CA ASP A 432 4.96 15.56 12.20
C ASP A 432 3.91 16.43 12.89
N SER A 433 3.07 17.13 12.12
CA SER A 433 1.97 17.93 12.68
C SER A 433 0.90 17.06 13.35
N LEU A 434 0.63 15.88 12.81
CA LEU A 434 -0.27 14.89 13.42
C LEU A 434 0.30 14.30 14.72
N LEU A 435 1.60 14.00 14.76
CA LEU A 435 2.28 13.62 16.00
C LEU A 435 2.14 14.73 17.06
N GLY A 436 2.29 16.00 16.65
CA GLY A 436 2.04 17.16 17.50
C GLY A 436 0.65 17.14 18.13
N ARG A 437 -0.40 16.87 17.33
CA ARG A 437 -1.78 16.74 17.84
C ARG A 437 -1.92 15.62 18.89
N VAL A 438 -1.25 14.48 18.71
CA VAL A 438 -1.25 13.40 19.72
C VAL A 438 -0.56 13.86 21.00
N ILE A 439 0.63 14.45 20.90
CA ILE A 439 1.38 14.94 22.06
C ILE A 439 0.58 16.00 22.82
N ASP A 440 -0.01 16.97 22.12
CA ASP A 440 -0.84 18.01 22.71
C ASP A 440 -2.07 17.40 23.40
N ARG A 441 -2.73 16.43 22.77
CA ARG A 441 -3.86 15.72 23.40
C ARG A 441 -3.46 14.97 24.66
N LEU A 442 -2.31 14.31 24.67
CA LEU A 442 -1.79 13.65 25.88
C LEU A 442 -1.47 14.67 26.99
N ARG A 443 -1.00 15.86 26.65
CA ARG A 443 -0.75 16.95 27.61
C ARG A 443 -2.07 17.49 28.18
N GLU A 444 -3.08 17.71 27.33
CA GLU A 444 -4.42 18.15 27.75
C GLU A 444 -5.09 17.18 28.71
N LEU A 445 -4.86 15.88 28.52
CA LEU A 445 -5.38 14.81 29.37
C LEU A 445 -4.49 14.51 30.59
N GLU A 446 -3.41 15.27 30.78
CA GLU A 446 -2.39 15.04 31.82
C GLU A 446 -1.73 13.63 31.74
N MET A 447 -1.84 12.96 30.59
CA MET A 447 -1.28 11.62 30.36
C MET A 447 0.18 11.66 29.89
N PHE A 448 0.64 12.77 29.31
CA PHE A 448 1.97 12.84 28.69
C PHE A 448 3.12 12.51 29.67
N ASP A 449 2.98 12.91 30.94
CA ASP A 449 4.00 12.64 31.97
C ASP A 449 3.85 11.25 32.61
N ASP A 450 2.65 10.71 32.67
CA ASP A 450 2.35 9.45 33.36
C ASP A 450 2.40 8.22 32.44
N ALA A 451 2.17 8.40 31.14
CA ALA A 451 2.14 7.32 30.18
C ALA A 451 3.54 6.94 29.67
N LEU A 452 3.70 5.66 29.33
CA LEU A 452 4.76 5.18 28.46
C LEU A 452 4.39 5.50 27.00
N LEU A 453 5.06 6.50 26.41
CA LEU A 453 4.88 6.87 25.01
C LEU A 453 5.99 6.28 24.14
N ILE A 454 5.60 5.46 23.16
CA ILE A 454 6.49 4.79 22.21
C ILE A 454 6.14 5.28 20.81
N VAL A 455 7.14 5.75 20.08
CA VAL A 455 7.00 6.17 18.68
C VAL A 455 8.08 5.49 17.85
N THR A 456 7.67 4.70 16.88
CA THR A 456 8.55 3.97 15.97
C THR A 456 7.98 3.92 14.55
N SER A 457 8.67 3.22 13.64
CA SER A 457 8.12 2.80 12.36
C SER A 457 8.19 1.28 12.19
N ASP A 458 7.33 0.74 11.34
CA ASP A 458 7.38 -0.67 10.94
C ASP A 458 8.55 -0.94 9.99
N HIS A 459 8.87 -0.04 9.06
CA HIS A 459 10.05 -0.05 8.22
C HIS A 459 10.27 1.32 7.57
N GLY A 460 11.44 1.50 6.96
CA GLY A 460 11.70 2.63 6.09
C GLY A 460 11.37 2.34 4.63
N LEU A 461 11.99 3.12 3.76
CA LEU A 461 11.85 3.06 2.31
C LEU A 461 13.14 3.58 1.66
N GLY A 462 13.71 2.81 0.74
CA GLY A 462 14.88 3.24 -0.03
C GLY A 462 14.53 4.38 -0.99
N LEU A 463 15.32 5.45 -0.99
CA LEU A 463 15.18 6.64 -1.85
C LEU A 463 16.50 6.92 -2.56
N HIS A 464 17.12 5.86 -3.10
CA HIS A 464 18.42 5.88 -3.72
C HIS A 464 18.33 5.58 -5.24
N PRO A 465 18.84 6.46 -6.12
CA PRO A 465 18.78 6.22 -7.58
C PRO A 465 19.42 4.90 -8.01
N GLY A 466 18.78 4.20 -8.96
CA GLY A 466 19.27 2.90 -9.44
C GLY A 466 19.18 1.74 -8.44
N ARG A 467 18.53 1.93 -7.29
CA ARG A 467 18.37 0.91 -6.24
C ARG A 467 16.92 0.67 -5.90
N GLU A 468 16.65 -0.52 -5.38
CA GLU A 468 15.31 -0.97 -5.03
C GLU A 468 14.75 -0.23 -3.81
N ARG A 469 13.43 -0.07 -3.77
CA ARG A 469 12.71 0.63 -2.69
C ARG A 469 12.55 -0.21 -1.42
N LYS A 470 12.02 -1.43 -1.60
CA LYS A 470 11.70 -2.36 -0.49
C LYS A 470 12.68 -3.53 -0.39
N VAL A 471 13.47 -3.80 -1.44
CA VAL A 471 14.49 -4.86 -1.41
C VAL A 471 15.79 -4.33 -0.79
N PRO A 472 16.19 -4.84 0.38
CA PRO A 472 17.39 -4.36 1.04
C PRO A 472 18.64 -5.04 0.47
N THR A 473 19.63 -4.22 0.20
CA THR A 473 21.00 -4.55 -0.19
C THR A 473 21.96 -3.89 0.79
N LEU A 474 23.24 -4.24 0.74
CA LEU A 474 24.25 -3.56 1.54
C LEU A 474 24.31 -2.05 1.26
N GLU A 475 23.81 -1.56 0.12
CA GLU A 475 23.89 -0.15 -0.25
C GLU A 475 22.73 0.70 0.26
N ASN A 476 21.50 0.17 0.30
CA ASN A 476 20.28 0.89 0.66
C ASN A 476 19.64 0.43 1.99
N MET A 477 20.13 -0.65 2.63
CA MET A 477 19.49 -1.19 3.84
C MET A 477 19.41 -0.19 5.02
N HIS A 478 20.25 0.84 5.05
CA HIS A 478 20.17 1.89 6.08
C HIS A 478 18.97 2.82 5.89
N GLU A 479 18.39 2.92 4.70
CA GLU A 479 17.13 3.64 4.47
C GLU A 479 15.90 2.77 4.77
N ILE A 480 16.03 1.44 4.61
CA ILE A 480 14.92 0.50 4.76
C ILE A 480 14.80 -0.02 6.19
N TYR A 481 15.91 -0.32 6.87
CA TYR A 481 15.86 -0.98 8.18
C TYR A 481 16.12 -0.06 9.37
N TRP A 482 16.78 1.09 9.22
CA TRP A 482 16.93 2.05 10.32
C TRP A 482 15.72 2.97 10.35
N VAL A 483 14.99 2.87 11.45
CA VAL A 483 13.77 3.65 11.69
C VAL A 483 13.90 4.41 13.00
N PRO A 484 13.15 5.51 13.20
CA PRO A 484 13.11 6.15 14.51
C PRO A 484 12.59 5.19 15.58
N LEU A 485 13.15 5.28 16.79
CA LEU A 485 12.56 4.73 18.00
C LEU A 485 12.76 5.73 19.14
N PHE A 486 11.65 6.30 19.59
CA PHE A 486 11.57 7.14 20.77
C PHE A 486 10.77 6.40 21.84
N ILE A 487 11.33 6.31 23.05
CA ILE A 487 10.60 5.81 24.22
C ILE A 487 10.68 6.87 25.30
N LYS A 488 9.55 7.50 25.61
CA LYS A 488 9.37 8.35 26.78
C LYS A 488 8.84 7.49 27.90
N ALA A 489 9.71 7.19 28.88
CA ALA A 489 9.30 6.46 30.07
C ALA A 489 8.39 7.35 30.97
N PRO A 490 7.53 6.74 31.80
CA PRO A 490 6.76 7.46 32.80
C PRO A 490 7.66 8.34 33.67
N HIS A 491 7.25 9.58 33.88
CA HIS A 491 7.95 10.62 34.64
C HIS A 491 9.37 10.95 34.13
N GLN A 492 9.73 10.53 32.92
CA GLN A 492 10.98 10.95 32.29
C GLN A 492 10.93 12.45 31.96
N SER A 493 11.96 13.17 32.44
CA SER A 493 12.10 14.63 32.26
C SER A 493 13.41 15.03 31.57
N ARG A 494 14.24 14.07 31.17
CA ARG A 494 15.52 14.32 30.51
C ARG A 494 15.66 13.46 29.25
N ALA A 495 16.03 14.10 28.14
CA ALA A 495 16.43 13.40 26.94
C ALA A 495 17.62 12.47 27.20
N LYS A 496 17.62 11.33 26.53
CA LYS A 496 18.78 10.46 26.41
C LYS A 496 18.91 9.99 24.95
N VAL A 497 20.14 9.84 24.50
CA VAL A 497 20.43 9.15 23.24
C VAL A 497 21.11 7.83 23.57
N ASP A 498 20.64 6.76 22.93
CA ASP A 498 21.14 5.40 23.12
C ASP A 498 21.53 4.80 21.76
N ASP A 499 22.81 4.46 21.60
CA ASP A 499 23.36 3.94 20.35
C ASP A 499 23.52 2.41 20.35
N ARG A 500 23.00 1.71 21.36
CA ARG A 500 23.08 0.25 21.43
C ARG A 500 22.38 -0.39 20.23
N ASN A 501 22.88 -1.55 19.83
CA ASN A 501 22.39 -2.29 18.68
C ASN A 501 21.06 -3.01 19.00
N LEU A 502 19.96 -2.29 18.91
CA LEU A 502 18.60 -2.79 19.14
C LEU A 502 17.90 -3.19 17.83
N MET A 503 17.06 -4.21 17.88
CA MET A 503 16.26 -4.70 16.76
C MET A 503 14.77 -4.72 17.08
N ALA A 504 13.89 -4.83 16.08
CA ALA A 504 12.44 -4.81 16.28
C ALA A 504 11.94 -5.75 17.37
N MET A 505 12.46 -6.98 17.38
CA MET A 505 12.13 -8.00 18.37
C MET A 505 12.47 -7.62 19.82
N ASP A 506 13.30 -6.61 20.06
CA ASP A 506 13.63 -6.10 21.39
C ASP A 506 12.53 -5.20 21.97
N LEU A 507 11.60 -4.69 21.15
CA LEU A 507 10.63 -3.70 21.61
C LEU A 507 9.61 -4.29 22.59
N LEU A 508 8.97 -5.42 22.26
CA LEU A 508 8.07 -6.11 23.19
C LEU A 508 8.69 -6.36 24.59
N PRO A 509 9.85 -7.03 24.72
CA PRO A 509 10.45 -7.26 26.03
C PRO A 509 10.91 -5.96 26.71
N THR A 510 11.20 -4.90 25.96
CA THR A 510 11.46 -3.56 26.53
C THR A 510 10.21 -2.98 27.18
N ILE A 511 9.07 -3.03 26.47
CA ILE A 511 7.77 -2.55 26.97
C ILE A 511 7.39 -3.35 28.23
N ALA A 512 7.46 -4.68 28.16
CA ALA A 512 7.14 -5.54 29.30
C ALA A 512 8.00 -5.21 30.53
N ALA A 513 9.31 -5.00 30.35
CA ALA A 513 10.20 -4.62 31.43
C ALA A 513 9.89 -3.23 32.03
N MET A 514 9.43 -2.26 31.23
CA MET A 514 9.01 -0.94 31.73
C MET A 514 7.66 -0.99 32.47
N LEU A 515 6.85 -2.00 32.19
CA LEU A 515 5.57 -2.26 32.84
C LEU A 515 5.67 -3.24 34.02
N ASP A 516 6.89 -3.66 34.40
CA ASP A 516 7.12 -4.73 35.38
C ASP A 516 6.33 -6.02 35.07
N ALA A 517 6.07 -6.28 33.78
CA ALA A 517 5.30 -7.42 33.31
C ALA A 517 6.22 -8.58 32.89
N GLU A 518 5.88 -9.80 33.31
CA GLU A 518 6.56 -11.01 32.86
C GLU A 518 5.99 -11.46 31.51
N VAL A 519 6.86 -11.68 30.51
CA VAL A 519 6.47 -12.27 29.23
C VAL A 519 6.42 -13.81 29.37
N PRO A 520 5.25 -14.45 29.31
CA PRO A 520 5.12 -15.89 29.60
C PRO A 520 5.56 -16.81 28.46
N TRP A 521 6.07 -16.24 27.35
CA TRP A 521 6.67 -16.96 26.24
C TRP A 521 8.11 -16.54 26.02
N ARG A 522 8.84 -17.35 25.24
CA ARG A 522 10.19 -17.02 24.82
C ARG A 522 10.17 -15.98 23.70
N THR A 523 10.89 -14.89 23.89
CA THR A 523 11.22 -13.90 22.84
C THR A 523 12.59 -14.19 22.24
N ASP A 524 12.81 -13.75 20.99
CA ASP A 524 14.13 -13.71 20.35
C ASP A 524 14.89 -12.41 20.70
N GLY A 525 14.14 -11.34 20.99
CA GLY A 525 14.70 -10.09 21.49
C GLY A 525 14.90 -10.05 23.00
N ARG A 526 15.55 -8.97 23.45
CA ARG A 526 15.83 -8.66 24.86
C ARG A 526 15.47 -7.21 25.16
N SER A 527 15.13 -6.92 26.41
CA SER A 527 14.80 -5.56 26.84
C SER A 527 15.96 -4.60 26.63
N ALA A 528 15.68 -3.37 26.17
CA ALA A 528 16.65 -2.28 26.12
C ALA A 528 17.15 -1.87 27.53
N LEU A 529 16.48 -2.29 28.60
CA LEU A 529 16.93 -2.10 29.97
C LEU A 529 17.99 -3.12 30.40
N ASP A 530 18.14 -4.21 29.66
CA ASP A 530 19.18 -5.22 29.89
C ASP A 530 20.55 -4.68 29.43
N PRO A 531 21.59 -4.65 30.28
CA PRO A 531 22.94 -4.25 29.87
C PRO A 531 23.52 -5.16 28.76
N ASP A 532 23.09 -6.42 28.68
CA ASP A 532 23.60 -7.41 27.72
C ASP A 532 22.80 -7.46 26.41
N VAL A 533 21.90 -6.50 26.18
CA VAL A 533 21.14 -6.37 24.91
C VAL A 533 22.02 -5.90 23.74
N ASP A 534 23.11 -5.19 24.02
CA ASP A 534 23.94 -4.61 22.96
C ASP A 534 24.71 -5.69 22.20
N ARG A 535 24.35 -5.88 20.93
CA ARG A 535 24.96 -6.85 20.01
C ARG A 535 26.27 -6.37 19.39
N GLY A 536 26.82 -5.26 19.89
CA GLY A 536 28.08 -4.70 19.45
C GLY A 536 27.95 -3.83 18.20
N PRO A 537 29.10 -3.36 17.65
CA PRO A 537 29.13 -2.28 16.65
C PRO A 537 28.67 -2.70 15.25
N VAL A 538 28.36 -3.98 15.04
CA VAL A 538 28.03 -4.55 13.73
C VAL A 538 26.60 -5.07 13.74
N LYS A 539 25.80 -4.61 12.78
CA LYS A 539 24.45 -5.12 12.51
C LYS A 539 24.53 -6.33 11.59
N ARG A 540 23.82 -7.38 11.95
CA ARG A 540 23.65 -8.61 11.16
C ARG A 540 22.16 -8.83 10.99
N ILE A 541 21.67 -8.65 9.78
CA ILE A 541 20.25 -8.77 9.44
C ILE A 541 20.11 -9.87 8.40
N VAL A 542 19.21 -10.81 8.65
CA VAL A 542 18.90 -11.90 7.72
C VAL A 542 17.76 -11.43 6.83
N ARG A 543 18.06 -11.08 5.58
CA ARG A 543 17.03 -10.90 4.55
C ARG A 543 16.56 -12.30 4.17
N ARG A 544 15.33 -12.65 4.53
CA ARG A 544 14.78 -13.98 4.24
C ARG A 544 14.30 -14.07 2.79
N SER A 545 14.22 -15.30 2.31
CA SER A 545 13.58 -15.58 1.02
C SER A 545 12.12 -15.21 1.10
N ASP A 546 11.69 -14.36 0.18
CA ASP A 546 10.29 -14.10 -0.10
C ASP A 546 9.93 -14.89 -1.36
N ASN A 547 8.90 -15.73 -1.27
CA ASN A 547 8.42 -16.51 -2.41
C ASN A 547 7.90 -15.61 -3.53
N SER A 548 7.54 -14.37 -3.22
CA SER A 548 7.07 -13.35 -4.16
C SER A 548 8.23 -12.78 -4.98
N PHE A 549 9.41 -12.58 -4.38
CA PHE A 549 10.56 -11.95 -5.07
C PHE A 549 11.63 -12.93 -5.55
N SER A 550 11.51 -14.23 -5.22
CA SER A 550 12.50 -15.26 -5.57
C SER A 550 13.94 -14.91 -5.14
N LEU A 551 14.09 -14.11 -4.07
CA LEU A 551 15.38 -13.70 -3.56
C LEU A 551 15.94 -14.75 -2.60
N PRO A 552 17.23 -15.12 -2.69
CA PRO A 552 17.82 -16.04 -1.74
C PRO A 552 17.91 -15.40 -0.35
N GLU A 553 17.79 -16.24 0.68
CA GLU A 553 18.12 -15.82 2.04
C GLU A 553 19.59 -15.37 2.10
N GLU A 554 19.82 -14.18 2.63
CA GLU A 554 21.14 -13.56 2.71
C GLU A 554 21.33 -12.87 4.06
N THR A 555 22.52 -13.00 4.66
CA THR A 555 22.88 -12.22 5.86
C THR A 555 23.60 -10.93 5.45
N LEU A 556 22.90 -9.80 5.56
CA LEU A 556 23.47 -8.47 5.37
C LEU A 556 24.21 -8.04 6.64
N THR A 557 25.47 -7.63 6.48
CA THR A 557 26.34 -7.21 7.60
C THR A 557 26.87 -5.81 7.35
N ILE A 558 26.61 -4.88 8.27
CA ILE A 558 27.05 -3.48 8.17
C ILE A 558 27.48 -2.94 9.54
N ALA A 559 28.56 -2.17 9.58
CA ALA A 559 28.96 -1.46 10.79
C ALA A 559 27.96 -0.30 11.06
N GLN A 560 27.51 -0.15 12.32
CA GLN A 560 26.56 0.91 12.70
C GLN A 560 27.06 2.30 12.31
N GLN A 561 28.37 2.55 12.50
CA GLN A 561 28.99 3.81 12.10
C GLN A 561 28.89 4.07 10.58
N THR A 562 29.04 3.03 9.76
CA THR A 562 28.91 3.15 8.30
C THR A 562 27.47 3.48 7.91
N ALA A 563 26.48 2.81 8.50
CA ALA A 563 25.07 3.11 8.27
C ALA A 563 24.75 4.56 8.68
N GLN A 564 25.19 5.00 9.86
CA GLN A 564 25.02 6.38 10.32
C GLN A 564 25.68 7.41 9.41
N GLN A 565 26.89 7.14 8.90
CA GLN A 565 27.57 8.02 7.96
C GLN A 565 26.80 8.16 6.64
N ARG A 566 26.22 7.07 6.14
CA ARG A 566 25.41 7.09 4.92
C ARG A 566 24.10 7.85 5.12
N MET A 567 23.36 7.56 6.19
CA MET A 567 22.15 8.31 6.54
C MET A 567 22.44 9.81 6.65
N ARG A 568 23.54 10.22 7.30
CA ARG A 568 23.92 11.64 7.41
C ARG A 568 24.33 12.29 6.08
N ARG A 569 24.94 11.52 5.17
CA ARG A 569 25.31 12.00 3.83
C ARG A 569 24.08 12.19 2.95
N GLU A 570 23.09 11.32 3.12
CA GLU A 570 21.84 11.31 2.35
C GLU A 570 20.75 12.14 3.00
N ALA A 571 20.93 12.55 4.26
CA ALA A 571 20.06 13.42 5.01
C ALA A 571 19.72 14.68 4.21
N PHE A 572 18.46 15.08 4.29
CA PHE A 572 17.97 16.24 3.57
C PHE A 572 18.67 17.52 4.06
N VAL A 573 19.26 18.28 3.12
CA VAL A 573 19.88 19.57 3.41
C VAL A 573 18.99 20.68 2.86
N PRO A 574 18.28 21.41 3.73
CA PRO A 574 17.52 22.57 3.27
C PRO A 574 18.43 23.64 2.65
N GLY A 575 17.90 24.40 1.68
CA GLY A 575 18.58 25.57 1.13
C GLY A 575 18.85 26.66 2.19
N ARG A 576 19.86 27.52 1.98
CA ARG A 576 20.34 28.51 2.98
C ARG A 576 19.27 29.48 3.52
N ASP A 577 18.18 29.71 2.79
CA ASP A 577 17.08 30.62 3.15
C ASP A 577 15.82 29.89 3.64
N CYS A 578 16.02 28.72 4.24
CA CYS A 578 14.93 27.90 4.75
C CYS A 578 14.09 28.62 5.80
N ARG A 579 12.78 28.66 5.58
CA ARG A 579 11.78 28.86 6.64
C ARG A 579 10.86 27.66 6.60
N ARG A 580 10.46 27.13 7.76
CA ARG A 580 9.69 25.86 7.94
C ARG A 580 8.79 25.45 6.76
N ALA A 581 7.89 26.33 6.32
CA ALA A 581 6.93 26.05 5.23
C ALA A 581 7.52 25.98 3.80
N ARG A 582 8.76 26.40 3.59
CA ARG A 582 9.45 26.44 2.28
C ARG A 582 10.51 25.35 2.14
N CYS A 583 10.90 24.70 3.23
CA CYS A 583 12.11 23.88 3.27
C CYS A 583 12.10 22.71 2.30
N ALA A 584 11.01 21.95 2.28
CA ALA A 584 10.88 20.82 1.37
C ALA A 584 10.67 21.25 -0.11
N TYR A 585 10.40 22.53 -0.39
CA TYR A 585 10.26 23.04 -1.77
C TYR A 585 11.58 23.53 -2.37
N LEU A 586 12.60 23.81 -1.55
CA LEU A 586 13.92 24.29 -1.99
C LEU A 586 14.83 23.10 -2.36
N VAL A 587 14.41 22.29 -3.33
CA VAL A 587 15.09 21.05 -3.75
C VAL A 587 15.31 21.04 -5.24
N GLY A 588 16.45 20.50 -5.67
CA GLY A 588 16.76 20.30 -7.08
C GLY A 588 17.38 21.49 -7.79
N PRO A 589 17.42 21.43 -9.13
CA PRO A 589 17.95 22.49 -9.97
C PRO A 589 17.28 23.82 -9.65
N GLY A 590 18.07 24.86 -9.39
CA GLY A 590 17.55 26.20 -9.15
C GLY A 590 16.59 26.32 -7.96
N ALA A 591 16.73 25.46 -6.94
CA ALA A 591 15.99 25.54 -5.67
C ALA A 591 15.88 26.96 -5.10
N SER A 592 16.95 27.76 -5.17
CA SER A 592 16.97 29.14 -4.69
C SER A 592 16.09 30.11 -5.50
N LEU A 593 15.61 29.69 -6.67
CA LEU A 593 14.76 30.47 -7.56
C LEU A 593 13.26 30.18 -7.34
N VAL A 594 12.92 29.17 -6.53
CA VAL A 594 11.52 28.85 -6.22
C VAL A 594 10.87 30.04 -5.52
N GLY A 595 9.76 30.51 -6.07
CA GLY A 595 9.03 31.70 -5.64
C GLY A 595 9.58 33.03 -6.18
N ALA A 596 10.66 33.02 -6.98
CA ALA A 596 11.14 34.23 -7.65
C ALA A 596 10.11 34.73 -8.67
N PRO A 597 9.86 36.05 -8.76
CA PRO A 597 8.93 36.59 -9.74
C PRO A 597 9.50 36.41 -11.15
N LEU A 598 8.64 36.10 -12.11
CA LEU A 598 9.02 35.95 -13.52
C LEU A 598 9.62 37.23 -14.12
N SER A 599 9.40 38.40 -13.51
CA SER A 599 10.01 39.66 -13.90
C SER A 599 11.53 39.70 -13.74
N ASP A 600 12.09 38.79 -12.92
CA ASP A 600 13.53 38.67 -12.69
C ASP A 600 14.23 37.90 -13.83
N PHE A 601 13.45 37.32 -14.76
CA PHE A 601 13.92 36.53 -15.88
C PHE A 601 13.68 37.24 -17.20
N THR A 602 14.53 36.97 -18.18
CA THR A 602 14.30 37.44 -19.55
C THR A 602 13.40 36.44 -20.26
N ILE A 603 12.22 36.89 -20.73
CA ILE A 603 11.34 36.03 -21.53
C ILE A 603 11.69 36.18 -23.01
N GLY A 604 12.27 35.11 -23.58
CA GLY A 604 12.66 35.03 -24.97
C GLY A 604 11.51 34.65 -25.92
N PRO A 605 11.79 34.50 -27.23
CA PRO A 605 10.82 33.95 -28.17
C PRO A 605 10.45 32.51 -27.80
N ALA A 606 9.29 32.05 -28.30
CA ALA A 606 8.81 30.69 -28.07
C ALA A 606 9.89 29.63 -28.37
N SER A 607 9.94 28.60 -27.52
CA SER A 607 10.77 27.43 -27.75
C SER A 607 10.24 26.66 -28.97
N ALA A 608 11.14 25.94 -29.64
CA ALA A 608 10.75 24.97 -30.66
C ALA A 608 10.17 23.69 -30.05
N LEU A 609 10.37 23.49 -28.74
CA LEU A 609 9.87 22.33 -28.02
C LEU A 609 8.36 22.40 -27.83
N THR A 610 7.74 21.22 -27.91
CA THR A 610 6.36 21.01 -27.49
C THR A 610 6.31 20.01 -26.34
N ALA A 611 5.32 20.11 -25.46
CA ALA A 611 5.17 19.21 -24.33
C ALA A 611 3.75 18.65 -24.22
N THR A 612 3.65 17.41 -23.76
CA THR A 612 2.40 16.75 -23.41
C THR A 612 2.41 16.49 -21.91
N LEU A 613 1.40 16.97 -21.18
CA LEU A 613 1.25 16.68 -19.76
C LEU A 613 0.50 15.37 -19.54
N THR A 614 0.82 14.69 -18.43
CA THR A 614 0.09 13.52 -17.97
C THR A 614 -1.34 13.88 -17.51
N LEU A 615 -1.53 15.12 -17.04
CA LEU A 615 -2.80 15.69 -16.58
C LEU A 615 -3.25 16.87 -17.45
N PRO A 616 -4.57 17.05 -17.72
CA PRO A 616 -5.08 18.17 -18.52
C PRO A 616 -4.72 19.56 -17.96
N HIS A 617 -4.53 20.52 -18.86
CA HIS A 617 -3.96 21.86 -18.63
C HIS A 617 -4.74 22.83 -17.74
N THR A 618 -6.04 22.62 -17.55
CA THR A 618 -6.86 23.55 -16.76
C THR A 618 -6.80 23.18 -15.29
N LEU A 619 -5.93 23.87 -14.55
CA LEU A 619 -5.85 23.81 -13.09
C LEU A 619 -7.01 24.57 -12.42
N ALA A 620 -8.25 24.24 -12.78
CA ALA A 620 -9.38 24.60 -11.93
C ALA A 620 -9.37 23.60 -10.77
N GLY A 621 -9.02 24.07 -9.57
CA GLY A 621 -9.32 23.31 -8.37
C GLY A 621 -10.83 23.40 -8.15
N ASP A 622 -11.48 22.27 -7.84
CA ASP A 622 -12.77 22.36 -7.16
C ASP A 622 -12.53 23.01 -5.78
N GLU A 623 -13.45 23.85 -5.28
CA GLU A 623 -13.28 24.60 -4.02
C GLU A 623 -12.84 23.71 -2.83
N GLU A 624 -13.25 22.44 -2.85
CA GLU A 624 -12.95 21.44 -1.84
C GLU A 624 -12.09 20.26 -2.38
N GLY A 625 -11.66 20.30 -3.65
CA GLY A 625 -11.01 19.17 -4.33
C GLY A 625 -9.47 19.14 -4.25
N PRO A 626 -8.82 18.04 -4.70
CA PRO A 626 -7.37 17.94 -4.78
C PRO A 626 -6.76 19.04 -5.66
N LEU A 627 -5.67 19.64 -5.20
CA LEU A 627 -4.93 20.63 -5.99
C LEU A 627 -4.15 19.97 -7.13
N PRO A 628 -4.17 20.48 -8.37
CA PRO A 628 -3.38 19.92 -9.47
C PRO A 628 -1.94 20.44 -9.42
N ALA A 629 -1.20 20.07 -8.38
CA ALA A 629 0.10 20.64 -8.07
C ALA A 629 1.27 19.92 -8.75
N LEU A 630 1.12 18.63 -9.07
CA LEU A 630 2.19 17.85 -9.70
C LEU A 630 2.14 18.04 -11.22
N VAL A 631 3.03 18.88 -11.74
CA VAL A 631 3.19 19.09 -13.18
C VAL A 631 4.17 18.06 -13.70
N LEU A 632 3.63 16.99 -14.28
CA LEU A 632 4.39 15.89 -14.90
C LEU A 632 4.04 15.80 -16.38
N GLY A 633 5.05 15.59 -17.22
CA GLY A 633 4.84 15.41 -18.65
C GLY A 633 6.13 15.03 -19.36
N HIS A 634 6.06 14.96 -20.69
CA HIS A 634 7.23 14.72 -21.53
C HIS A 634 7.25 15.68 -22.71
N LEU A 635 8.46 16.01 -23.16
CA LEU A 635 8.70 16.77 -24.37
C LEU A 635 8.42 15.89 -25.59
N THR A 636 7.84 16.47 -26.63
CA THR A 636 7.58 15.84 -27.92
C THR A 636 8.53 16.41 -28.98
N ASP A 637 8.83 15.61 -30.00
CA ASP A 637 9.71 15.98 -31.13
C ASP A 637 11.14 16.36 -30.72
N LEU A 638 11.68 15.66 -29.71
CA LEU A 638 13.08 15.77 -29.33
C LEU A 638 14.01 15.22 -30.42
N GLY A 639 14.93 16.05 -30.91
CA GLY A 639 16.05 15.60 -31.73
C GLY A 639 17.04 14.74 -30.92
N GLU A 640 18.12 14.28 -31.56
CA GLU A 640 19.14 13.49 -30.84
C GLU A 640 19.91 14.39 -29.84
N ARG A 641 19.56 14.25 -28.55
CA ARG A 641 20.08 14.94 -27.34
C ARG A 641 19.63 16.39 -27.14
N TYR A 642 18.61 16.57 -26.31
CA TYR A 642 18.36 17.79 -25.54
C TYR A 642 18.75 17.52 -24.08
N ASP A 643 19.45 18.46 -23.44
CA ASP A 643 19.87 18.41 -22.03
C ASP A 643 19.47 19.68 -21.25
N GLY A 644 18.58 20.50 -21.85
CA GLY A 644 18.07 21.71 -21.22
C GLY A 644 17.08 21.43 -20.09
N ARG A 645 16.85 22.45 -19.27
CA ARG A 645 15.96 22.37 -18.10
C ARG A 645 14.58 22.90 -18.40
N ILE A 646 13.59 22.33 -17.73
CA ILE A 646 12.19 22.76 -17.83
C ILE A 646 11.81 23.52 -16.57
N ALA A 647 11.55 24.81 -16.72
CA ALA A 647 11.03 25.67 -15.67
C ALA A 647 9.49 25.66 -15.71
N VAL A 648 8.88 25.47 -14.55
CA VAL A 648 7.43 25.62 -14.36
C VAL A 648 7.21 26.90 -13.58
N ALA A 649 6.33 27.76 -14.10
CA ALA A 649 5.90 28.96 -13.40
C ALA A 649 4.38 28.97 -13.26
N VAL A 650 3.89 29.52 -12.16
CA VAL A 650 2.45 29.67 -11.89
C VAL A 650 2.20 31.10 -11.47
N ASP A 651 1.17 31.73 -12.03
CA ASP A 651 0.67 33.06 -11.63
C ASP A 651 1.73 34.17 -11.54
N GLY A 652 2.80 34.08 -12.34
CA GLY A 652 3.86 35.08 -12.39
C GLY A 652 5.07 34.78 -11.50
N SER A 653 5.13 33.63 -10.85
CA SER A 653 6.25 33.18 -10.03
C SER A 653 6.80 31.85 -10.52
N LEU A 654 8.11 31.65 -10.43
CA LEU A 654 8.74 30.37 -10.72
C LEU A 654 8.37 29.35 -9.63
N ALA A 655 7.74 28.25 -10.01
CA ALA A 655 7.31 27.19 -9.09
C ALA A 655 8.43 26.16 -8.85
N GLY A 656 9.21 25.85 -9.87
CA GLY A 656 10.33 24.92 -9.77
C GLY A 656 10.95 24.64 -11.13
N ILE A 657 12.06 23.90 -11.11
CA ILE A 657 12.82 23.56 -12.31
C ILE A 657 13.11 22.06 -12.29
N SER A 658 12.89 21.42 -13.42
CA SER A 658 13.15 20.01 -13.66
C SER A 658 14.37 19.85 -14.56
N ASP A 659 15.30 18.99 -14.17
CA ASP A 659 16.12 18.30 -15.16
C ASP A 659 15.22 17.30 -15.90
N ILE A 660 15.56 16.97 -17.14
CA ILE A 660 14.81 15.97 -17.90
C ILE A 660 15.36 14.56 -17.65
N TRP A 661 14.52 13.53 -17.77
CA TRP A 661 14.95 12.13 -17.69
C TRP A 661 14.31 11.25 -18.77
N THR A 662 14.75 10.01 -18.85
CA THR A 662 14.14 8.98 -19.70
C THR A 662 13.35 8.01 -18.84
N GLN A 663 12.10 7.76 -19.19
CA GLN A 663 11.24 6.79 -18.51
C GLN A 663 10.47 5.97 -19.54
N ASP A 664 10.45 4.65 -19.33
CA ASP A 664 9.81 3.67 -20.23
C ASP A 664 10.28 3.78 -21.69
N GLY A 665 11.56 4.09 -21.88
CA GLY A 665 12.17 4.31 -23.20
C GLY A 665 11.77 5.62 -23.89
N ILE A 666 10.95 6.45 -23.25
CA ILE A 666 10.55 7.77 -23.74
C ILE A 666 11.49 8.81 -23.12
N PRO A 667 12.28 9.55 -23.91
CA PRO A 667 13.13 10.63 -23.40
C PRO A 667 12.31 11.90 -23.14
N GLY A 668 12.87 12.81 -22.35
CA GLY A 668 12.32 14.16 -22.20
C GLY A 668 11.24 14.31 -21.15
N TRP A 669 11.12 13.37 -20.23
CA TRP A 669 10.24 13.53 -19.08
C TRP A 669 10.71 14.67 -18.20
N PHE A 670 9.77 15.42 -17.64
CA PHE A 670 10.01 16.48 -16.67
C PHE A 670 8.92 16.46 -15.60
N GLY A 671 9.24 16.95 -14.41
CA GLY A 671 8.37 16.90 -13.24
C GLY A 671 8.69 18.01 -12.25
N VAL A 672 7.68 18.78 -11.83
CA VAL A 672 7.77 19.79 -10.77
C VAL A 672 6.52 19.72 -9.90
N LEU A 673 6.70 19.66 -8.59
CA LEU A 673 5.61 19.89 -7.64
C LEU A 673 5.50 21.40 -7.36
N ILE A 674 4.38 22.00 -7.76
CA ILE A 674 4.10 23.41 -7.48
C ILE A 674 3.95 23.59 -5.97
N PRO A 675 4.70 24.52 -5.34
CA PRO A 675 4.54 24.82 -3.93
C PRO A 675 3.13 25.29 -3.58
N GLU A 676 2.57 24.76 -2.50
CA GLU A 676 1.20 25.06 -2.07
C GLU A 676 0.97 26.57 -1.90
N PHE A 677 1.95 27.30 -1.35
CA PHE A 677 1.84 28.74 -1.12
C PHE A 677 1.84 29.59 -2.41
N LEU A 678 2.18 29.01 -3.56
CA LEU A 678 2.05 29.66 -4.87
C LEU A 678 0.71 29.36 -5.54
N MET A 679 -0.06 28.42 -4.99
CA MET A 679 -1.33 28.02 -5.57
C MET A 679 -2.49 28.87 -5.04
N ARG A 680 -3.43 29.16 -5.94
CA ARG A 680 -4.74 29.75 -5.64
C ARG A 680 -5.80 28.66 -5.66
N GLN A 681 -6.89 28.85 -4.92
CA GLN A 681 -7.99 27.88 -4.87
C GLN A 681 -8.74 27.77 -6.21
N GLU A 682 -9.09 28.90 -6.82
CA GLU A 682 -10.03 28.90 -7.95
C GLU A 682 -9.37 28.67 -9.31
N ARG A 683 -8.16 29.21 -9.53
CA ARG A 683 -7.49 29.15 -10.83
C ARG A 683 -5.99 29.29 -10.69
N ASN A 684 -5.27 28.34 -11.27
CA ASN A 684 -3.82 28.39 -11.46
C ASN A 684 -3.52 28.30 -12.96
N ASP A 685 -2.54 29.07 -13.45
CA ASP A 685 -2.12 29.03 -14.86
C ASP A 685 -0.66 28.59 -14.98
N PRO A 686 -0.38 27.27 -15.04
CA PRO A 686 0.97 26.76 -15.09
C PRO A 686 1.52 26.97 -16.50
N ARG A 687 2.69 27.59 -16.59
CA ARG A 687 3.41 27.84 -17.84
C ARG A 687 4.74 27.12 -17.83
N LEU A 688 5.02 26.42 -18.92
CA LEU A 688 6.29 25.72 -19.13
C LEU A 688 7.26 26.60 -19.91
N PHE A 689 8.52 26.58 -19.49
CA PHE A 689 9.61 27.28 -20.15
C PHE A 689 10.81 26.37 -20.34
N GLU A 690 11.44 26.45 -21.50
CA GLU A 690 12.83 26.02 -21.70
C GLU A 690 13.73 27.06 -21.02
N MET A 691 14.61 26.60 -20.14
CA MET A 691 15.47 27.46 -19.33
C MET A 691 16.93 27.35 -19.76
N GLU A 692 17.49 28.49 -20.17
CA GLU A 692 18.92 28.66 -20.47
C GLU A 692 19.49 29.82 -19.65
N GLY A 693 20.15 29.53 -18.53
CA GLY A 693 20.59 30.57 -17.60
C GLY A 693 19.41 31.33 -17.02
N SER A 694 19.34 32.66 -17.22
CA SER A 694 18.21 33.51 -16.82
C SER A 694 17.20 33.79 -17.95
N ASN A 695 17.37 33.14 -19.10
CA ASN A 695 16.47 33.26 -20.24
C ASN A 695 15.43 32.13 -20.19
N LEU A 696 14.16 32.49 -20.30
CA LEU A 696 13.03 31.58 -20.30
C LEU A 696 12.30 31.67 -21.64
N ARG A 697 12.17 30.54 -22.34
CA ARG A 697 11.51 30.45 -23.64
C ARG A 697 10.21 29.66 -23.50
N PRO A 698 9.03 30.25 -23.76
CA PRO A 698 7.75 29.56 -23.56
C PRO A 698 7.65 28.28 -24.39
N ILE A 699 7.24 27.17 -23.77
CA ILE A 699 7.00 25.88 -24.44
C ILE A 699 5.51 25.76 -24.77
N THR A 700 5.21 25.26 -25.97
CA THR A 700 3.83 25.05 -26.42
C THR A 700 3.32 23.69 -25.95
N LEU A 701 2.11 23.67 -25.40
CA LEU A 701 1.43 22.48 -24.90
C LEU A 701 0.57 21.84 -25.99
N ARG A 702 0.57 20.51 -26.09
CA ARG A 702 -0.19 19.75 -27.11
C ARG A 702 -1.45 19.09 -26.56
#